data_AF-A0A3P1T7G7-F1
#
_entry.id   AF-A0A3P1T7G7-F1
#
_cell.length_a   1.000
_cell.length_b   1.000
_cell.length_c   1.000
_cell.angle_alpha   90.00
_cell.angle_beta   90.00
_cell.angle_gamma   90.00
#
_symmetry.space_group_name_H-M   'P 1'
#
loop_
_entity.id
_entity.type
_entity.pdbx_description
1 polymer ?
#
loop_
_entity_poly.entity_id
_entity_poly.type
_entity_poly.pdbx_seq_one_letter_code
_entity_poly.pdbx_strand_id
1 'polypeptide(L)'
;MTAAEAELPTPEDTRSDAYRLAADLQGLASASRATQLGEWNGEGVPGWVGEAEDAYTSSIQYLDGKLNSLVAALNHAVSQAWAWGDALGRAISEIPKLHEAWEEVMIWEAKEKERYSHAVETGEMDPGLAWVGKQSVEEEARQQQSDLRKKHKQLMQDLDDAAAELAGRVNEARAMILPPETGNSRDEIAKNLFDDGSILEAQAKWEWSEERAMEIAEEIREGIDSSDTREVSKRVEEFLDKYGEDLADPLVATALGKLIPPDELTNYFLDTVHRIGDNKVSDQFMGAIGTAMVLASGGVNLSAEAAENQDLYLRFEKALPETSDGALSAHESYAQQMLQAGRSEYTRPWLTGPVSKGFEVMSQMMGQAGLSNPHLAMGDELLLAKDDSGSFMHDVLRHDADVMHDLRHGAEKWHWSGTRRIFVTFDERLEDPIYALSTLMNHPEGFPGSPSEAMLEKERDRLDAVREFLGSEVDGVVSEPINVTEHIMGGRTMSMSFPYGLGSRYNYSGFPDGGVQFSMVAAEAAFPESEEGYDELSSTEQEAWLRRDTLGTTIVEGYVRGYQKGLDVYRPSGIGDIDGQLPYGYENQAMRSVAADVIGPRSKGISLSLGGIDRMSPGMQDGEKARHLVVLDKDTTDKLRGTGGVLVDLAFDGATPEEGSEGGSRRMTATDKLLLWASNGYADDLRWTIDQDARPANPTAGVPEVTRSWTPVVETLFETPEGASEQLQEIFKKRNETWKPIAGAAGTVGAGAATLMTGPTGGFVATSADATYQSMLDSLLPTDQDTTPGQQYAPTTGLMMGTLATVAAEELDFSKAPQVPSYFLRRSERSSEVVGPGETILPVSSMSPEAMTVFQQYLTSGLREWDFDEALSVMGDSADSTHTQNKEAAEEK
;
A
#
# COMPACT_ATOMS: atom_id res chain seq x y z
N MET A 1 63.54 -44.58 5.10
CA MET A 1 63.57 -43.65 3.97
C MET A 1 64.82 -43.93 3.15
N THR A 2 64.67 -44.72 2.09
CA THR A 2 65.72 -44.94 1.08
C THR A 2 65.90 -43.68 0.23
N ALA A 3 66.98 -43.60 -0.55
CA ALA A 3 67.18 -42.50 -1.48
C ALA A 3 66.06 -42.42 -2.55
N ALA A 4 65.50 -43.57 -2.93
CA ALA A 4 64.36 -43.64 -3.85
C ALA A 4 63.06 -43.10 -3.21
N GLU A 5 62.77 -43.46 -1.96
CA GLU A 5 61.60 -42.96 -1.22
C GLU A 5 61.64 -41.44 -0.99
N ALA A 6 62.84 -40.86 -0.83
CA ALA A 6 63.03 -39.42 -0.67
C ALA A 6 62.80 -38.64 -1.98
N GLU A 7 63.12 -39.26 -3.12
CA GLU A 7 63.07 -38.64 -4.45
C GLU A 7 61.74 -38.86 -5.17
N LEU A 8 61.04 -39.95 -4.84
CA LEU A 8 59.77 -40.37 -5.45
C LEU A 8 58.77 -40.74 -4.34
N PRO A 9 58.22 -39.79 -3.58
CA PRO A 9 57.36 -40.10 -2.44
C PRO A 9 56.08 -40.84 -2.85
N THR A 10 55.67 -41.83 -2.05
CA THR A 10 54.41 -42.56 -2.23
C THR A 10 53.27 -41.82 -1.52
N PRO A 11 52.08 -41.67 -2.12
CA PRO A 11 50.91 -41.09 -1.44
C PRO A 11 50.41 -42.02 -0.32
N GLU A 12 49.69 -41.45 0.63
CA GLU A 12 49.03 -42.21 1.70
C GLU A 12 47.92 -43.12 1.11
N ASP A 13 47.80 -44.36 1.61
CA ASP A 13 46.78 -45.30 1.13
C ASP A 13 45.42 -45.06 1.80
N THR A 14 44.68 -44.10 1.25
CA THR A 14 43.32 -43.71 1.68
C THR A 14 42.21 -44.32 0.82
N ARG A 15 42.50 -45.41 0.08
CA ARG A 15 41.49 -46.04 -0.81
C ARG A 15 40.25 -46.52 -0.06
N SER A 16 40.41 -46.96 1.19
CA SER A 16 39.27 -47.34 2.02
C SER A 16 38.32 -46.16 2.27
N ASP A 17 38.85 -44.94 2.41
CA ASP A 17 38.05 -43.73 2.57
C ASP A 17 37.35 -43.35 1.27
N ALA A 18 38.03 -43.48 0.13
CA ALA A 18 37.44 -43.28 -1.21
C ALA A 18 36.19 -44.16 -1.42
N TYR A 19 36.33 -45.45 -1.13
CA TYR A 19 35.25 -46.42 -1.31
C TYR A 19 34.14 -46.26 -0.29
N ARG A 20 34.46 -45.84 0.94
CA ARG A 20 33.46 -45.48 1.94
C ARG A 20 32.66 -44.26 1.48
N LEU A 21 33.30 -43.20 1.00
CA LEU A 21 32.63 -42.03 0.44
C LEU A 21 31.69 -42.43 -0.71
N ALA A 22 32.15 -43.27 -1.62
CA ALA A 22 31.33 -43.78 -2.72
C ALA A 22 30.09 -44.55 -2.20
N ALA A 23 30.26 -45.39 -1.18
CA ALA A 23 29.17 -46.13 -0.55
C ALA A 23 28.19 -45.19 0.18
N ASP A 24 28.68 -44.18 0.88
CA ASP A 24 27.85 -43.21 1.60
C ASP A 24 27.01 -42.37 0.62
N LEU A 25 27.62 -41.87 -0.46
CA LEU A 25 26.92 -41.13 -1.53
C LEU A 25 25.87 -42.00 -2.22
N GLN A 26 26.18 -43.28 -2.45
CA GLN A 26 25.22 -44.24 -3.03
C GLN A 26 24.08 -44.56 -2.05
N GLY A 27 24.38 -44.63 -0.75
CA GLY A 27 23.39 -44.78 0.31
C GLY A 27 22.42 -43.59 0.34
N LEU A 28 22.95 -42.37 0.26
CA LEU A 28 22.14 -41.15 0.18
C LEU A 28 21.23 -41.16 -1.05
N ALA A 29 21.76 -41.42 -2.25
CA ALA A 29 20.96 -41.47 -3.48
C ALA A 29 19.82 -42.51 -3.40
N SER A 30 20.09 -43.66 -2.76
CA SER A 30 19.10 -44.72 -2.57
C SER A 30 18.04 -44.34 -1.54
N ALA A 31 18.46 -43.73 -0.42
CA ALA A 31 17.56 -43.27 0.63
C ALA A 31 16.63 -42.15 0.12
N SER A 32 17.15 -41.21 -0.68
CA SER A 32 16.35 -40.15 -1.29
C SER A 32 15.25 -40.70 -2.22
N ARG A 33 15.53 -41.78 -2.97
CA ARG A 33 14.50 -42.48 -3.79
C ARG A 33 13.48 -43.27 -3.00
N ALA A 34 13.81 -43.68 -1.77
CA ALA A 34 12.90 -44.41 -0.88
C ALA A 34 12.00 -43.46 -0.06
N THR A 35 12.08 -42.15 -0.28
CA THR A 35 11.14 -41.18 0.31
C THR A 35 9.79 -41.26 -0.38
N GLN A 36 8.73 -40.76 0.27
CA GLN A 36 7.39 -40.67 -0.35
C GLN A 36 7.41 -39.89 -1.67
N LEU A 37 8.23 -38.83 -1.74
CA LEU A 37 8.45 -38.07 -2.96
C LEU A 37 9.18 -38.89 -4.04
N GLY A 38 10.20 -39.66 -3.67
CA GLY A 38 10.95 -40.51 -4.60
C GLY A 38 10.16 -41.72 -5.13
N GLU A 39 9.14 -42.15 -4.39
CA GLU A 39 8.19 -43.19 -4.80
C GLU A 39 6.93 -42.64 -5.48
N TRP A 40 6.83 -41.31 -5.62
CA TRP A 40 5.66 -40.66 -6.22
C TRP A 40 5.50 -41.07 -7.68
N ASN A 41 4.27 -41.43 -8.06
CA ASN A 41 3.95 -42.02 -9.37
C ASN A 41 3.50 -40.99 -10.41
N GLY A 42 3.54 -39.70 -10.08
CA GLY A 42 3.04 -38.62 -10.95
C GLY A 42 1.53 -38.40 -10.87
N GLU A 43 0.80 -39.16 -10.03
CA GLU A 43 -0.64 -39.01 -9.83
C GLU A 43 -0.90 -38.39 -8.44
N GLY A 44 -1.95 -37.57 -8.31
CA GLY A 44 -2.24 -36.73 -7.13
C GLY A 44 -2.16 -37.44 -5.76
N VAL A 45 -2.16 -36.66 -4.68
CA VAL A 45 -2.04 -37.21 -3.32
C VAL A 45 -3.31 -37.98 -2.96
N PRO A 46 -3.24 -39.30 -2.66
CA PRO A 46 -4.44 -40.10 -2.42
C PRO A 46 -5.30 -39.57 -1.27
N GLY A 47 -6.53 -39.14 -1.59
CA GLY A 47 -7.51 -38.63 -0.62
C GLY A 47 -7.64 -37.11 -0.56
N TRP A 48 -6.86 -36.37 -1.34
CA TRP A 48 -6.98 -34.93 -1.53
C TRP A 48 -7.84 -34.67 -2.78
N VAL A 49 -8.73 -33.68 -2.73
CA VAL A 49 -9.60 -33.29 -3.86
C VAL A 49 -9.84 -31.78 -3.82
N GLY A 50 -9.76 -31.08 -4.96
CA GLY A 50 -10.07 -29.65 -5.09
C GLY A 50 -8.84 -28.75 -5.28
N GLU A 51 -8.99 -27.42 -5.19
CA GLU A 51 -7.91 -26.45 -5.46
C GLU A 51 -6.66 -26.65 -4.56
N ALA A 52 -6.85 -27.14 -3.33
CA ALA A 52 -5.75 -27.54 -2.46
C ALA A 52 -4.95 -28.73 -3.06
N GLU A 53 -5.60 -29.69 -3.71
CA GLU A 53 -4.90 -30.80 -4.40
C GLU A 53 -4.02 -30.26 -5.53
N ASP A 54 -4.50 -29.29 -6.31
CA ASP A 54 -3.78 -28.72 -7.45
C ASP A 54 -2.54 -27.90 -7.04
N ALA A 55 -2.67 -27.09 -5.98
CA ALA A 55 -1.56 -26.31 -5.42
C ALA A 55 -0.45 -27.21 -4.83
N TYR A 56 -0.83 -28.27 -4.10
CA TYR A 56 0.12 -29.24 -3.57
C TYR A 56 0.72 -30.12 -4.67
N THR A 57 -0.05 -30.52 -5.69
CA THR A 57 0.44 -31.35 -6.79
C THR A 57 1.52 -30.63 -7.60
N SER A 58 1.34 -29.34 -7.88
CA SER A 58 2.34 -28.52 -8.58
C SER A 58 3.66 -28.43 -7.80
N SER A 59 3.55 -28.28 -6.47
CA SER A 59 4.70 -28.24 -5.57
C SER A 59 5.42 -29.58 -5.49
N ILE A 60 4.68 -30.70 -5.48
CA ILE A 60 5.24 -32.07 -5.51
C ILE A 60 5.97 -32.34 -6.83
N GLN A 61 5.40 -31.93 -7.98
CA GLN A 61 6.05 -32.06 -9.30
C GLN A 61 7.40 -31.34 -9.33
N TYR A 62 7.44 -30.13 -8.79
CA TYR A 62 8.66 -29.35 -8.71
C TYR A 62 9.71 -30.04 -7.83
N LEU A 63 9.32 -30.53 -6.65
CA LEU A 63 10.24 -31.27 -5.78
C LEU A 63 10.74 -32.57 -6.39
N ASP A 64 9.89 -33.31 -7.10
CA ASP A 64 10.30 -34.51 -7.82
C ASP A 64 11.38 -34.17 -8.87
N GLY A 65 11.22 -33.04 -9.58
CA GLY A 65 12.25 -32.52 -10.49
C GLY A 65 13.59 -32.24 -9.81
N LYS A 66 13.57 -31.57 -8.65
CA LYS A 66 14.79 -31.31 -7.84
C LYS A 66 15.42 -32.61 -7.31
N LEU A 67 14.60 -33.52 -6.79
CA LEU A 67 15.03 -34.81 -6.26
C LEU A 67 15.69 -35.69 -7.34
N ASN A 68 15.10 -35.74 -8.54
CA ASN A 68 15.68 -36.49 -9.65
C ASN A 68 17.03 -35.92 -10.09
N SER A 69 17.17 -34.59 -10.08
CA SER A 69 18.43 -33.90 -10.37
C SER A 69 19.51 -34.19 -9.32
N LEU A 70 19.15 -34.16 -8.03
CA LEU A 70 20.03 -34.56 -6.93
C LEU A 70 20.57 -35.96 -7.13
N VAL A 71 19.66 -36.92 -7.33
CA VAL A 71 20.01 -38.34 -7.41
C VAL A 71 20.90 -38.59 -8.61
N ALA A 72 20.66 -37.92 -9.75
CA ALA A 72 21.55 -37.98 -10.91
C ALA A 72 22.97 -37.48 -10.58
N ALA A 73 23.08 -36.34 -9.89
CA ALA A 73 24.37 -35.76 -9.54
C ALA A 73 25.14 -36.59 -8.50
N LEU A 74 24.46 -37.12 -7.47
CA LEU A 74 25.06 -38.05 -6.50
C LEU A 74 25.62 -39.29 -7.18
N ASN A 75 24.88 -39.89 -8.13
CA ASN A 75 25.38 -41.05 -8.88
C ASN A 75 26.63 -40.71 -9.71
N HIS A 76 26.74 -39.48 -10.22
CA HIS A 76 27.94 -39.02 -10.90
C HIS A 76 29.12 -38.87 -9.93
N ALA A 77 28.90 -38.31 -8.74
CA ALA A 77 29.92 -38.20 -7.69
C ALA A 77 30.39 -39.58 -7.18
N VAL A 78 29.48 -40.56 -7.04
CA VAL A 78 29.83 -41.96 -6.72
C VAL A 78 30.83 -42.50 -7.74
N SER A 79 30.54 -42.32 -9.03
CA SER A 79 31.41 -42.81 -10.12
C SER A 79 32.82 -42.19 -10.05
N GLN A 80 32.92 -40.90 -9.69
CA GLN A 80 34.21 -40.22 -9.53
C GLN A 80 34.96 -40.64 -8.27
N ALA A 81 34.27 -40.95 -7.17
CA ALA A 81 34.90 -41.45 -5.95
C ALA A 81 35.58 -42.80 -6.19
N TRP A 82 34.94 -43.68 -6.97
CA TRP A 82 35.55 -44.92 -7.46
C TRP A 82 36.77 -44.65 -8.35
N ALA A 83 36.66 -43.72 -9.32
CA ALA A 83 37.76 -43.38 -10.22
C ALA A 83 39.00 -42.84 -9.49
N TRP A 84 38.80 -42.03 -8.44
CA TRP A 84 39.90 -41.56 -7.59
C TRP A 84 40.54 -42.70 -6.80
N GLY A 85 39.74 -43.60 -6.20
CA GLY A 85 40.24 -44.80 -5.55
C GLY A 85 41.09 -45.69 -6.48
N ASP A 86 40.69 -45.83 -7.74
CA ASP A 86 41.43 -46.55 -8.78
C ASP A 86 42.71 -45.82 -9.19
N ALA A 87 42.70 -44.49 -9.31
CA ALA A 87 43.90 -43.68 -9.58
C ALA A 87 44.93 -43.80 -8.44
N LEU A 88 44.48 -43.72 -7.20
CA LEU A 88 45.32 -43.92 -6.01
C LEU A 88 45.87 -45.35 -5.96
N GLY A 89 45.05 -46.34 -6.29
CA GLY A 89 45.49 -47.74 -6.38
C GLY A 89 46.58 -47.96 -7.42
N ARG A 90 46.48 -47.29 -8.58
CA ARG A 90 47.53 -47.30 -9.61
C ARG A 90 48.81 -46.65 -9.11
N ALA A 91 48.74 -45.47 -8.49
CA ALA A 91 49.91 -44.77 -7.94
C ALA A 91 50.63 -45.63 -6.89
N ILE A 92 49.90 -46.20 -5.93
CA ILE A 92 50.44 -47.06 -4.87
C ILE A 92 51.09 -48.33 -5.45
N SER A 93 50.57 -48.87 -6.55
CA SER A 93 51.13 -50.06 -7.18
C SER A 93 52.34 -49.79 -8.09
N GLU A 94 52.42 -48.62 -8.72
CA GLU A 94 53.47 -48.30 -9.72
C GLU A 94 54.69 -47.61 -9.10
N ILE A 95 54.52 -46.78 -8.06
CA ILE A 95 55.63 -46.05 -7.43
C ILE A 95 56.70 -47.00 -6.84
N PRO A 96 56.37 -48.13 -6.19
CA PRO A 96 57.38 -49.10 -5.77
C PRO A 96 58.23 -49.64 -6.92
N LYS A 97 57.64 -49.81 -8.12
CA LYS A 97 58.40 -50.21 -9.32
C LYS A 97 59.34 -49.11 -9.79
N LEU A 98 58.95 -47.84 -9.62
CA LEU A 98 59.83 -46.70 -9.86
C LEU A 98 60.95 -46.63 -8.83
N HIS A 99 60.70 -47.02 -7.58
CA HIS A 99 61.74 -47.15 -6.55
C HIS A 99 62.78 -48.21 -6.92
N GLU A 100 62.32 -49.40 -7.32
CA GLU A 100 63.21 -50.48 -7.79
C GLU A 100 64.07 -50.00 -8.98
N ALA A 101 63.44 -49.37 -9.98
CA ALA A 101 64.17 -48.81 -11.13
C ALA A 101 65.16 -47.71 -10.73
N TRP A 102 64.82 -46.87 -9.75
CA TRP A 102 65.73 -45.85 -9.23
C TRP A 102 66.96 -46.46 -8.56
N GLU A 103 66.75 -47.49 -7.74
CA GLU A 103 67.82 -48.23 -7.09
C GLU A 103 68.71 -48.95 -8.11
N GLU A 104 68.14 -49.52 -9.16
CA GLU A 104 68.89 -50.12 -10.27
C GLU A 104 69.82 -49.11 -10.96
N VAL A 105 69.35 -47.88 -11.21
CA VAL A 105 70.17 -46.80 -11.77
C VAL A 105 71.34 -46.45 -10.84
N MET A 106 71.09 -46.33 -9.53
CA MET A 106 72.12 -46.03 -8.54
C MET A 106 73.19 -47.14 -8.47
N ILE A 107 72.77 -48.41 -8.49
CA ILE A 107 73.68 -49.57 -8.47
C ILE A 107 74.50 -49.62 -9.77
N TRP A 108 73.86 -49.40 -10.91
CA TRP A 108 74.53 -49.35 -12.21
C TRP A 108 75.58 -48.25 -12.25
N GLU A 109 75.23 -47.02 -11.84
CA GLU A 109 76.13 -45.87 -11.84
C GLU A 109 77.39 -46.15 -10.98
N ALA A 110 77.19 -46.67 -9.77
CA ALA A 110 78.30 -47.01 -8.86
C ALA A 110 79.23 -48.07 -9.46
N LYS A 111 78.65 -49.13 -10.04
CA LYS A 111 79.40 -50.24 -10.66
C LYS A 111 80.18 -49.78 -11.88
N GLU A 112 79.60 -48.93 -12.73
CA GLU A 112 80.27 -48.47 -13.94
C GLU A 112 81.37 -47.45 -13.62
N LYS A 113 81.17 -46.59 -12.62
CA LYS A 113 82.25 -45.74 -12.07
C LYS A 113 83.39 -46.55 -11.47
N GLU A 114 83.08 -47.63 -10.75
CA GLU A 114 84.09 -48.54 -10.19
C GLU A 114 84.88 -49.25 -11.29
N ARG A 115 84.23 -49.67 -12.38
CA ARG A 115 84.93 -50.20 -13.57
C ARG A 115 85.94 -49.22 -14.15
N TYR A 116 85.56 -47.94 -14.29
CA TYR A 116 86.50 -46.91 -14.74
C TYR A 116 87.64 -46.68 -13.72
N SER A 117 87.36 -46.71 -12.41
CA SER A 117 88.43 -46.63 -11.39
C SER A 117 89.41 -47.80 -11.49
N HIS A 118 88.89 -49.02 -11.63
CA HIS A 118 89.70 -50.23 -11.72
C HIS A 118 90.55 -50.28 -13.00
N ALA A 119 90.01 -49.83 -14.14
CA ALA A 119 90.74 -49.72 -15.40
C ALA A 119 91.93 -48.72 -15.30
N VAL A 120 91.80 -47.67 -14.49
CA VAL A 120 92.92 -46.74 -14.20
C VAL A 120 93.96 -47.39 -13.28
N GLU A 121 93.53 -48.06 -12.21
CA GLU A 121 94.42 -48.73 -11.26
C GLU A 121 95.25 -49.86 -11.88
N THR A 122 94.68 -50.57 -12.86
CA THR A 122 95.32 -51.67 -13.60
C THR A 122 96.16 -51.20 -14.79
N GLY A 123 96.13 -49.90 -15.11
CA GLY A 123 96.87 -49.30 -16.22
C GLY A 123 96.25 -49.53 -17.61
N GLU A 124 95.02 -50.05 -17.68
CA GLU A 124 94.29 -50.32 -18.92
C GLU A 124 93.70 -49.06 -19.56
N MET A 125 93.53 -47.97 -18.80
CA MET A 125 92.97 -46.70 -19.29
C MET A 125 93.68 -45.47 -18.70
N ASP A 126 93.82 -44.41 -19.51
CA ASP A 126 94.35 -43.10 -19.07
C ASP A 126 93.39 -42.43 -18.06
N PRO A 127 93.90 -41.81 -16.98
CA PRO A 127 93.07 -41.14 -15.98
C PRO A 127 92.14 -40.05 -16.54
N GLY A 128 92.57 -39.32 -17.57
CA GLY A 128 91.77 -38.28 -18.22
C GLY A 128 90.61 -38.85 -19.02
N LEU A 129 90.84 -39.96 -19.75
CA LEU A 129 89.78 -40.68 -20.47
C LEU A 129 88.78 -41.34 -19.51
N ALA A 130 89.25 -41.92 -18.40
CA ALA A 130 88.38 -42.49 -17.37
C ALA A 130 87.54 -41.42 -16.67
N TRP A 131 88.07 -40.20 -16.49
CA TRP A 131 87.29 -39.07 -15.97
C TRP A 131 86.13 -38.69 -16.90
N VAL A 132 86.39 -38.58 -18.20
CA VAL A 132 85.33 -38.32 -19.20
C VAL A 132 84.28 -39.44 -19.20
N GLY A 133 84.72 -40.71 -19.15
CA GLY A 133 83.80 -41.85 -19.07
C GLY A 133 82.91 -41.83 -17.82
N LYS A 134 83.48 -41.52 -16.65
CA LYS A 134 82.70 -41.35 -15.41
C LYS A 134 81.71 -40.19 -15.49
N GLN A 135 82.07 -39.09 -16.15
CA GLN A 135 81.14 -37.97 -16.39
C GLN A 135 80.00 -38.39 -17.33
N SER A 136 80.26 -39.20 -18.36
CA SER A 136 79.20 -39.73 -19.23
C SER A 136 78.24 -40.66 -18.48
N VAL A 137 78.74 -41.51 -17.59
CA VAL A 137 77.90 -42.36 -16.72
C VAL A 137 77.04 -41.52 -15.77
N GLU A 138 77.61 -40.47 -15.17
CA GLU A 138 76.85 -39.52 -14.33
C GLU A 138 75.72 -38.84 -15.11
N GLU A 139 75.99 -38.43 -16.35
CA GLU A 139 74.99 -37.76 -17.18
C GLU A 139 73.87 -38.72 -17.60
N GLU A 140 74.21 -39.96 -17.95
CA GLU A 140 73.23 -40.99 -18.27
C GLU A 140 72.39 -41.38 -17.05
N ALA A 141 73.00 -41.53 -15.86
CA ALA A 141 72.28 -41.76 -14.61
C ALA A 141 71.31 -40.62 -14.30
N ARG A 142 71.75 -39.36 -14.44
CA ARG A 142 70.87 -38.18 -14.28
C ARG A 142 69.71 -38.19 -15.26
N GLN A 143 69.94 -38.57 -16.52
CA GLN A 143 68.89 -38.62 -17.53
C GLN A 143 67.85 -39.70 -17.19
N GLN A 144 68.28 -40.90 -16.81
CA GLN A 144 67.38 -41.98 -16.40
C GLN A 144 66.58 -41.61 -15.14
N GLN A 145 67.24 -41.03 -14.13
CA GLN A 145 66.58 -40.49 -12.94
C GLN A 145 65.58 -39.36 -13.27
N SER A 146 65.91 -38.48 -14.22
CA SER A 146 64.99 -37.45 -14.71
C SER A 146 63.73 -38.04 -15.33
N ASP A 147 63.87 -39.09 -16.13
CA ASP A 147 62.73 -39.75 -16.77
C ASP A 147 61.87 -40.54 -15.77
N LEU A 148 62.47 -41.11 -14.71
CA LEU A 148 61.73 -41.68 -13.59
C LEU A 148 60.94 -40.62 -12.81
N ARG A 149 61.54 -39.46 -12.52
CA ARG A 149 60.84 -38.33 -11.90
C ARG A 149 59.67 -37.82 -12.75
N LYS A 150 59.81 -37.78 -14.09
CA LYS A 150 58.70 -37.41 -14.98
C LYS A 150 57.54 -38.40 -14.89
N LYS A 151 57.82 -39.71 -14.87
CA LYS A 151 56.78 -40.74 -14.72
C LYS A 151 56.07 -40.63 -13.37
N HIS A 152 56.83 -40.43 -12.28
CA HIS A 152 56.26 -40.18 -10.95
C HIS A 152 55.38 -38.93 -10.93
N LYS A 153 55.88 -37.82 -11.49
CA LYS A 153 55.11 -36.58 -11.60
C LYS A 153 53.80 -36.77 -12.36
N GLN A 154 53.82 -37.53 -13.46
CA GLN A 154 52.60 -37.85 -14.20
C GLN A 154 51.60 -38.64 -13.34
N LEU A 155 52.06 -39.64 -12.59
CA LEU A 155 51.18 -40.40 -11.67
C LEU A 155 50.56 -39.51 -10.58
N MET A 156 51.31 -38.54 -10.04
CA MET A 156 50.78 -37.59 -9.06
C MET A 156 49.79 -36.61 -9.71
N GLN A 157 50.08 -36.13 -10.93
CA GLN A 157 49.16 -35.26 -11.67
C GLN A 157 47.84 -35.97 -11.99
N ASP A 158 47.89 -37.21 -12.46
CA ASP A 158 46.68 -38.01 -12.73
C ASP A 158 45.84 -38.22 -11.45
N LEU A 159 46.50 -38.34 -10.28
CA LEU A 159 45.84 -38.45 -8.98
C LEU A 159 45.20 -37.13 -8.55
N ASP A 160 45.91 -36.01 -8.69
CA ASP A 160 45.42 -34.66 -8.39
C ASP A 160 44.24 -34.28 -9.28
N ASP A 161 44.31 -34.58 -10.59
CA ASP A 161 43.23 -34.34 -11.55
C ASP A 161 41.96 -35.12 -11.18
N ALA A 162 42.11 -36.40 -10.80
CA ALA A 162 40.99 -37.22 -10.34
C ALA A 162 40.39 -36.70 -9.02
N ALA A 163 41.22 -36.21 -8.10
CA ALA A 163 40.76 -35.62 -6.84
C ALA A 163 40.00 -34.31 -7.08
N ALA A 164 40.50 -33.46 -7.97
CA ALA A 164 39.86 -32.21 -8.37
C ALA A 164 38.51 -32.45 -9.07
N GLU A 165 38.43 -33.45 -9.95
CA GLU A 165 37.18 -33.82 -10.61
C GLU A 165 36.15 -34.34 -9.60
N LEU A 166 36.55 -35.22 -8.67
CA LEU A 166 35.69 -35.68 -7.58
C LEU A 166 35.14 -34.51 -6.75
N ALA A 167 36.02 -33.62 -6.29
CA ALA A 167 35.62 -32.44 -5.51
C ALA A 167 34.66 -31.54 -6.31
N GLY A 168 34.93 -31.34 -7.60
CA GLY A 168 34.06 -30.60 -8.51
C GLY A 168 32.66 -31.22 -8.61
N ARG A 169 32.56 -32.55 -8.78
CA ARG A 169 31.24 -33.23 -8.89
C ARG A 169 30.45 -33.25 -7.60
N VAL A 170 31.11 -33.36 -6.45
CA VAL A 170 30.43 -33.24 -5.15
C VAL A 170 29.87 -31.83 -4.97
N ASN A 171 30.64 -30.80 -5.35
CA ASN A 171 30.18 -29.41 -5.30
C ASN A 171 29.03 -29.13 -6.29
N GLU A 172 29.10 -29.66 -7.51
CA GLU A 172 28.01 -29.58 -8.49
C GLU A 172 26.72 -30.23 -7.95
N ALA A 173 26.82 -31.41 -7.33
CA ALA A 173 25.66 -32.10 -6.75
C ALA A 173 25.00 -31.30 -5.63
N ARG A 174 25.79 -30.63 -4.79
CA ARG A 174 25.28 -29.72 -3.76
C ARG A 174 24.63 -28.47 -4.38
N ALA A 175 25.31 -27.85 -5.33
CA ALA A 175 24.87 -26.60 -5.97
C ALA A 175 23.56 -26.74 -6.76
N MET A 176 23.15 -27.95 -7.15
CA MET A 176 21.86 -28.18 -7.81
C MET A 176 20.63 -27.94 -6.92
N ILE A 177 20.83 -27.85 -5.59
CA ILE A 177 19.73 -27.85 -4.62
C ILE A 177 19.88 -26.72 -3.62
N LEU A 178 21.13 -26.45 -3.22
CA LEU A 178 21.45 -25.43 -2.25
C LEU A 178 22.56 -24.54 -2.82
N PRO A 179 22.42 -23.21 -2.73
CA PRO A 179 23.51 -22.30 -2.99
C PRO A 179 24.82 -22.68 -2.25
N PRO A 180 26.00 -22.39 -2.82
CA PRO A 180 27.28 -22.74 -2.20
C PRO A 180 27.46 -22.19 -0.79
N GLU A 181 26.83 -21.06 -0.50
CA GLU A 181 26.85 -20.31 0.76
C GLU A 181 25.82 -20.78 1.79
N THR A 182 24.89 -21.68 1.45
CA THR A 182 23.92 -22.21 2.41
C THR A 182 24.62 -22.93 3.55
N GLY A 183 24.31 -22.55 4.78
CA GLY A 183 24.86 -23.17 5.98
C GLY A 183 24.28 -24.57 6.24
N ASN A 184 24.35 -24.99 7.50
CA ASN A 184 24.16 -26.40 7.88
C ASN A 184 22.90 -26.62 8.71
N SER A 185 22.16 -25.57 9.08
CA SER A 185 20.93 -25.72 9.85
C SER A 185 19.81 -26.23 8.95
N ARG A 186 18.82 -26.90 9.56
CA ARG A 186 17.63 -27.37 8.82
C ARG A 186 16.89 -26.19 8.18
N ASP A 187 16.81 -25.05 8.86
CA ASP A 187 16.05 -23.89 8.40
C ASP A 187 16.76 -23.15 7.28
N GLU A 188 18.09 -23.01 7.35
CA GLU A 188 18.89 -22.46 6.26
C GLU A 188 18.77 -23.32 5.01
N ILE A 189 18.78 -24.64 5.18
CA ILE A 189 18.60 -25.60 4.08
C ILE A 189 17.18 -25.51 3.53
N ALA A 190 16.15 -25.47 4.38
CA ALA A 190 14.75 -25.41 3.97
C ALA A 190 14.45 -24.11 3.22
N LYS A 191 14.89 -22.96 3.76
CA LYS A 191 14.74 -21.64 3.11
C LYS A 191 15.30 -21.67 1.69
N ASN A 192 16.53 -22.14 1.51
CA ASN A 192 17.16 -22.18 0.18
C ASN A 192 16.59 -23.28 -0.74
N LEU A 193 16.05 -24.35 -0.17
CA LEU A 193 15.46 -25.45 -0.92
C LEU A 193 14.10 -25.05 -1.53
N PHE A 194 13.31 -24.25 -0.80
CA PHE A 194 11.94 -23.92 -1.15
C PHE A 194 11.74 -22.45 -1.54
N ASP A 195 12.79 -21.67 -1.83
CA ASP A 195 12.70 -20.26 -2.27
C ASP A 195 12.12 -20.14 -3.69
N ASP A 196 10.81 -20.34 -3.84
CA ASP A 196 10.14 -20.49 -5.15
C ASP A 196 8.67 -20.03 -5.20
N GLY A 197 8.13 -19.48 -4.11
CA GLY A 197 6.76 -19.03 -3.96
C GLY A 197 5.74 -20.16 -3.80
N SER A 198 6.17 -21.39 -3.47
CA SER A 198 5.28 -22.54 -3.31
C SER A 198 4.69 -22.66 -1.90
N ILE A 199 3.69 -23.54 -1.77
CA ILE A 199 3.12 -23.87 -0.46
C ILE A 199 4.14 -24.50 0.50
N LEU A 200 5.18 -25.15 -0.04
CA LEU A 200 6.24 -25.74 0.77
C LEU A 200 7.15 -24.67 1.35
N GLU A 201 7.39 -23.59 0.60
CA GLU A 201 8.03 -22.39 1.14
C GLU A 201 7.21 -21.81 2.29
N ALA A 202 5.90 -21.65 2.07
CA ALA A 202 4.99 -21.12 3.07
C ALA A 202 4.99 -21.98 4.34
N GLN A 203 4.96 -23.31 4.20
CA GLN A 203 5.05 -24.24 5.32
C GLN A 203 6.40 -24.15 6.05
N ALA A 204 7.52 -24.12 5.31
CA ALA A 204 8.85 -24.02 5.91
C ALA A 204 9.04 -22.68 6.66
N LYS A 205 8.57 -21.57 6.06
CA LYS A 205 8.56 -20.26 6.72
C LYS A 205 7.65 -20.26 7.94
N TRP A 206 6.46 -20.88 7.85
CA TRP A 206 5.56 -21.00 9.00
C TRP A 206 6.19 -21.77 10.17
N GLU A 207 6.79 -22.94 9.93
CA GLU A 207 7.50 -23.72 10.97
C GLU A 207 8.60 -22.87 11.65
N TRP A 208 9.40 -22.16 10.86
CA TRP A 208 10.42 -21.24 11.38
C TRP A 208 9.81 -20.08 12.17
N SER A 209 8.70 -19.51 11.68
CA SER A 209 8.00 -18.41 12.33
C SER A 209 7.40 -18.82 13.66
N GLU A 210 6.94 -20.07 13.82
CA GLU A 210 6.48 -20.59 15.11
C GLU A 210 7.62 -20.75 16.11
N GLU A 211 8.78 -21.24 15.68
CA GLU A 211 9.98 -21.27 16.52
C GLU A 211 10.39 -19.87 16.96
N ARG A 212 10.42 -18.91 16.03
CA ARG A 212 10.75 -17.52 16.33
C ARG A 212 9.73 -16.87 17.27
N ALA A 213 8.44 -17.09 17.03
CA ALA A 213 7.38 -16.59 17.88
C ALA A 213 7.47 -17.14 19.31
N MET A 214 7.86 -18.41 19.48
CA MET A 214 8.13 -18.98 20.80
C MET A 214 9.30 -18.27 21.51
N GLU A 215 10.41 -18.03 20.82
CA GLU A 215 11.55 -17.27 21.38
C GLU A 215 11.12 -15.86 21.83
N ILE A 216 10.37 -15.14 20.99
CA ILE A 216 9.88 -13.80 21.31
C ILE A 216 8.90 -13.84 22.50
N ALA A 217 8.00 -14.82 22.53
CA ALA A 217 7.04 -15.00 23.61
C ALA A 217 7.72 -15.31 24.95
N GLU A 218 8.81 -16.08 24.95
CA GLU A 218 9.63 -16.32 26.14
C GLU A 218 10.29 -15.04 26.65
N GLU A 219 10.89 -14.24 25.77
CA GLU A 219 11.53 -12.96 26.12
C GLU A 219 10.52 -11.92 26.67
N ILE A 220 9.32 -11.85 26.07
CA ILE A 220 8.22 -10.99 26.56
C ILE A 220 7.82 -11.40 27.98
N ARG A 221 7.73 -12.71 28.26
CA ARG A 221 7.34 -13.25 29.57
C ARG A 221 8.43 -13.14 30.62
N GLU A 222 9.70 -13.27 30.22
CA GLU A 222 10.84 -13.03 31.11
C GLU A 222 10.89 -11.56 31.53
N GLY A 223 10.55 -10.65 30.62
CA GLY A 223 10.51 -9.22 30.89
C GLY A 223 11.90 -8.61 31.10
N ILE A 224 11.95 -7.31 31.39
CA ILE A 224 13.21 -6.61 31.68
C ILE A 224 13.25 -6.27 33.17
N ASP A 225 13.99 -7.05 33.96
CA ASP A 225 14.18 -6.80 35.41
C ASP A 225 15.35 -5.82 35.67
N SER A 226 15.14 -4.56 35.31
CA SER A 226 16.02 -3.46 35.73
C SER A 226 15.23 -2.19 36.01
N SER A 227 15.75 -1.41 36.96
CA SER A 227 15.27 -0.05 37.25
C SER A 227 16.20 1.04 36.70
N ASP A 228 17.37 0.67 36.14
CA ASP A 228 18.26 1.62 35.47
C ASP A 228 17.74 1.89 34.06
N THR A 229 17.24 3.10 33.83
CA THR A 229 16.60 3.47 32.56
C THR A 229 17.54 3.37 31.37
N ARG A 230 18.86 3.51 31.58
CA ARG A 230 19.86 3.34 30.52
C ARG A 230 20.05 1.87 30.17
N GLU A 231 20.02 0.99 31.16
CA GLU A 231 20.09 -0.45 30.95
C GLU A 231 18.82 -0.94 30.25
N VAL A 232 17.64 -0.49 30.69
CA VAL A 232 16.37 -0.83 30.05
C VAL A 232 16.35 -0.37 28.59
N SER A 233 16.75 0.88 28.30
CA SER A 233 16.86 1.35 26.91
C SER A 233 17.76 0.45 26.06
N LYS A 234 18.94 0.07 26.58
CA LYS A 234 19.86 -0.82 25.86
C LYS A 234 19.27 -2.22 25.63
N ARG A 235 18.54 -2.77 26.62
CA ARG A 235 17.87 -4.07 26.50
C ARG A 235 16.74 -4.04 25.48
N VAL A 236 16.00 -2.94 25.43
CA VAL A 236 14.96 -2.74 24.40
C VAL A 236 15.58 -2.58 23.02
N GLU A 237 16.69 -1.84 22.87
CA GLU A 237 17.44 -1.79 21.61
C GLU A 237 17.92 -3.19 21.20
N GLU A 238 18.49 -3.98 22.11
CA GLU A 238 18.91 -5.37 21.83
C GLU A 238 17.73 -6.27 21.42
N PHE A 239 16.56 -6.08 22.05
CA PHE A 239 15.34 -6.79 21.66
C PHE A 239 14.88 -6.39 20.25
N LEU A 240 14.86 -5.09 19.94
CA LEU A 240 14.44 -4.57 18.64
C LEU A 240 15.44 -4.93 17.53
N ASP A 241 16.74 -4.88 17.80
CA ASP A 241 17.78 -5.30 16.87
C ASP A 241 17.68 -6.80 16.56
N LYS A 242 17.21 -7.61 17.51
CA LYS A 242 17.07 -9.06 17.35
C LYS A 242 15.75 -9.49 16.72
N TYR A 243 14.64 -8.85 17.11
CA TYR A 243 13.28 -9.29 16.79
C TYR A 243 12.41 -8.23 16.12
N GLY A 244 12.91 -7.01 15.89
CA GLY A 244 12.12 -5.93 15.29
C GLY A 244 11.62 -6.26 13.89
N GLU A 245 12.48 -6.85 13.05
CA GLU A 245 12.08 -7.35 11.72
C GLU A 245 11.10 -8.52 11.83
N ASP A 246 11.31 -9.43 12.78
CA ASP A 246 10.41 -10.56 13.04
C ASP A 246 9.01 -10.09 13.47
N LEU A 247 8.90 -9.04 14.28
CA LEU A 247 7.61 -8.45 14.69
C LEU A 247 6.85 -7.77 13.53
N ALA A 248 7.56 -7.45 12.44
CA ALA A 248 7.00 -6.87 11.22
C ALA A 248 6.72 -7.93 10.12
N ASP A 249 7.08 -9.19 10.36
CA ASP A 249 6.80 -10.32 9.49
C ASP A 249 5.40 -10.90 9.74
N PRO A 250 4.55 -11.06 8.71
CA PRO A 250 3.17 -11.50 8.89
C PRO A 250 3.05 -12.94 9.41
N LEU A 251 3.96 -13.86 9.05
CA LEU A 251 3.91 -15.23 9.56
C LEU A 251 4.31 -15.27 11.05
N VAL A 252 5.38 -14.55 11.43
CA VAL A 252 5.83 -14.49 12.83
C VAL A 252 4.81 -13.77 13.71
N ALA A 253 4.27 -12.62 13.29
CA ALA A 253 3.30 -11.88 14.08
C ALA A 253 2.01 -12.70 14.29
N THR A 254 1.55 -13.42 13.27
CA THR A 254 0.40 -14.34 13.39
C THR A 254 0.68 -15.46 14.38
N ALA A 255 1.85 -16.11 14.27
CA ALA A 255 2.26 -17.16 15.20
C ALA A 255 2.39 -16.63 16.64
N LEU A 256 2.94 -15.42 16.82
CA LEU A 256 3.06 -14.77 18.12
C LEU A 256 1.69 -14.45 18.72
N GLY A 257 0.72 -14.02 17.91
CA GLY A 257 -0.66 -13.76 18.34
C GLY A 257 -1.36 -15.00 18.91
N LYS A 258 -1.02 -16.20 18.43
CA LYS A 258 -1.50 -17.48 19.01
C LYS A 258 -0.91 -17.75 20.40
N LEU A 259 0.28 -17.22 20.69
CA LEU A 259 1.03 -17.50 21.92
C LEU A 259 0.83 -16.44 22.99
N ILE A 260 0.73 -15.18 22.61
CA ILE A 260 0.66 -14.02 23.51
C ILE A 260 -0.67 -13.29 23.28
N PRO A 261 -1.62 -13.36 24.23
CA PRO A 261 -2.88 -12.64 24.12
C PRO A 261 -2.66 -11.11 24.23
N PRO A 262 -3.55 -10.28 23.65
CA PRO A 262 -3.43 -8.81 23.68
C PRO A 262 -3.29 -8.22 25.09
N ASP A 263 -3.94 -8.80 26.10
CA ASP A 263 -3.83 -8.40 27.51
C ASP A 263 -2.40 -8.55 28.05
N GLU A 264 -1.73 -9.66 27.74
CA GLU A 264 -0.38 -9.95 28.20
C GLU A 264 0.62 -9.01 27.53
N LEU A 265 0.48 -8.81 26.21
CA LEU A 265 1.32 -7.88 25.44
C LEU A 265 1.16 -6.43 25.90
N THR A 266 -0.07 -6.01 26.20
CA THR A 266 -0.37 -4.68 26.72
C THR A 266 0.27 -4.44 28.10
N ASN A 267 0.21 -5.43 28.99
CA ASN A 267 0.86 -5.35 30.31
C ASN A 267 2.38 -5.29 30.18
N TYR A 268 2.97 -6.11 29.31
CA TYR A 268 4.41 -6.10 29.02
C TYR A 268 4.87 -4.72 28.50
N PHE A 269 4.12 -4.14 27.56
CA PHE A 269 4.41 -2.81 27.04
C PHE A 269 4.40 -1.76 28.16
N LEU A 270 3.33 -1.71 28.96
CA LEU A 270 3.22 -0.73 30.06
C LEU A 270 4.33 -0.92 31.10
N ASP A 271 4.63 -2.16 31.48
CA ASP A 271 5.71 -2.46 32.42
C ASP A 271 7.06 -1.99 31.88
N THR A 272 7.31 -2.11 30.58
CA THR A 272 8.60 -1.77 29.96
C THR A 272 8.75 -0.28 29.65
N VAL A 273 7.76 0.31 28.97
CA VAL A 273 7.92 1.58 28.25
C VAL A 273 8.25 2.76 29.16
N HIS A 274 7.71 2.80 30.37
CA HIS A 274 7.95 3.88 31.33
C HIS A 274 9.35 3.89 31.94
N ARG A 275 10.11 2.81 31.75
CA ARG A 275 11.50 2.66 32.20
C ARG A 275 12.51 2.92 31.09
N ILE A 276 12.05 3.14 29.85
CA ILE A 276 12.92 3.52 28.74
C ILE A 276 13.34 4.99 28.93
N GLY A 277 14.64 5.24 29.03
CA GLY A 277 15.18 6.59 29.21
C GLY A 277 15.36 7.40 27.93
N ASP A 278 15.27 6.75 26.77
CA ASP A 278 15.43 7.34 25.44
C ASP A 278 14.09 7.35 24.69
N ASN A 279 13.62 8.55 24.33
CA ASN A 279 12.33 8.72 23.67
C ASN A 279 12.27 8.01 22.32
N LYS A 280 13.35 8.03 21.53
CA LYS A 280 13.38 7.41 20.21
C LYS A 280 13.24 5.89 20.33
N VAL A 281 13.94 5.29 21.29
CA VAL A 281 13.82 3.86 21.59
C VAL A 281 12.41 3.53 22.05
N SER A 282 11.80 4.41 22.84
CA SER A 282 10.41 4.26 23.31
C SER A 282 9.41 4.26 22.14
N ASP A 283 9.56 5.20 21.21
CA ASP A 283 8.72 5.29 20.01
C ASP A 283 8.90 4.07 19.09
N GLN A 284 10.14 3.60 18.90
CA GLN A 284 10.45 2.39 18.13
C GLN A 284 9.86 1.13 18.77
N PHE A 285 9.98 1.00 20.10
CA PHE A 285 9.40 -0.11 20.84
C PHE A 285 7.87 -0.13 20.74
N MET A 286 7.24 1.03 20.95
CA MET A 286 5.81 1.20 20.81
C MET A 286 5.31 0.86 19.40
N GLY A 287 6.01 1.32 18.36
CA GLY A 287 5.70 1.01 16.97
C GLY A 287 5.88 -0.48 16.62
N ALA A 288 6.93 -1.14 17.14
CA ALA A 288 7.16 -2.56 16.90
C ALA A 288 6.08 -3.45 17.53
N ILE A 289 5.72 -3.18 18.80
CA ILE A 289 4.62 -3.90 19.47
C ILE A 289 3.29 -3.62 18.77
N GLY A 290 3.04 -2.37 18.36
CA GLY A 290 1.86 -2.00 17.57
C GLY A 290 1.79 -2.71 16.22
N THR A 291 2.91 -2.85 15.52
CA THR A 291 3.00 -3.57 14.24
C THR A 291 2.60 -5.03 14.40
N ALA A 292 3.13 -5.70 15.43
CA ALA A 292 2.78 -7.08 15.73
C ALA A 292 1.28 -7.24 16.05
N MET A 293 0.67 -6.31 16.78
CA MET A 293 -0.78 -6.32 17.04
C MET A 293 -1.60 -6.16 15.76
N VAL A 294 -1.20 -5.23 14.87
CA VAL A 294 -1.89 -5.01 13.58
C VAL A 294 -1.83 -6.26 12.71
N LEU A 295 -0.67 -6.88 12.58
CA LEU A 295 -0.50 -8.10 11.77
C LEU A 295 -1.20 -9.31 12.40
N ALA A 296 -1.07 -9.52 13.72
CA ALA A 296 -1.74 -10.61 14.42
C ALA A 296 -3.27 -10.52 14.30
N SER A 297 -3.83 -9.32 14.15
CA SER A 297 -5.27 -9.08 13.95
C SER A 297 -5.70 -9.08 12.47
N GLY A 298 -4.85 -9.51 11.54
CA GLY A 298 -5.20 -9.70 10.12
C GLY A 298 -4.82 -8.54 9.20
N GLY A 299 -4.02 -7.59 9.69
CA GLY A 299 -3.44 -6.52 8.89
C GLY A 299 -2.39 -6.99 7.89
N VAL A 300 -1.94 -6.07 7.05
CA VAL A 300 -0.94 -6.32 6.00
C VAL A 300 0.24 -5.36 6.15
N ASN A 301 1.45 -5.84 5.87
CA ASN A 301 2.65 -5.02 5.77
C ASN A 301 3.30 -5.18 4.39
N LEU A 302 3.32 -4.09 3.61
CA LEU A 302 3.87 -4.05 2.26
C LEU A 302 5.19 -3.29 2.17
N SER A 303 5.91 -3.17 3.30
CA SER A 303 7.28 -2.67 3.27
C SER A 303 8.15 -3.58 2.41
N ALA A 304 9.23 -3.04 1.83
CA ALA A 304 10.08 -3.77 0.89
C ALA A 304 10.62 -5.09 1.47
N GLU A 305 10.83 -5.14 2.78
CA GLU A 305 11.34 -6.30 3.53
C GLU A 305 10.25 -7.35 3.82
N ALA A 306 8.98 -6.95 3.95
CA ALA A 306 7.87 -7.83 4.35
C ALA A 306 6.98 -8.28 3.18
N ALA A 307 6.95 -7.52 2.07
CA ALA A 307 5.98 -7.70 0.98
C ALA A 307 5.98 -9.11 0.36
N GLU A 308 7.14 -9.73 0.20
CA GLU A 308 7.25 -11.11 -0.34
C GLU A 308 6.65 -12.14 0.63
N ASN A 309 6.96 -12.03 1.92
CA ASN A 309 6.38 -12.91 2.94
C ASN A 309 4.88 -12.66 3.13
N GLN A 310 4.43 -11.41 2.97
CA GLN A 310 3.01 -11.07 2.97
C GLN A 310 2.27 -11.74 1.81
N ASP A 311 2.81 -11.67 0.59
CA ASP A 311 2.20 -12.32 -0.58
C ASP A 311 2.14 -13.84 -0.39
N LEU A 312 3.25 -14.43 0.05
CA LEU A 312 3.34 -15.87 0.30
C LEU A 312 2.33 -16.32 1.37
N TYR A 313 2.22 -15.58 2.46
CA TYR A 313 1.25 -15.85 3.52
C TYR A 313 -0.17 -15.80 2.98
N LEU A 314 -0.57 -14.71 2.31
CA LEU A 314 -1.95 -14.53 1.80
C LEU A 314 -2.35 -15.63 0.80
N ARG A 315 -1.43 -16.08 -0.05
CA ARG A 315 -1.70 -17.15 -1.03
C ARG A 315 -2.00 -18.50 -0.38
N PHE A 316 -1.40 -18.79 0.79
CA PHE A 316 -1.42 -20.13 1.37
C PHE A 316 -1.96 -20.20 2.79
N GLU A 317 -2.39 -19.10 3.40
CA GLU A 317 -2.94 -19.02 4.76
C GLU A 317 -3.98 -20.12 5.03
N LYS A 318 -4.95 -20.27 4.13
CA LYS A 318 -6.04 -21.28 4.23
C LYS A 318 -5.54 -22.72 4.20
N ALA A 319 -4.35 -22.95 3.65
CA ALA A 319 -3.75 -24.28 3.52
C ALA A 319 -2.72 -24.58 4.63
N LEU A 320 -2.37 -23.59 5.46
CA LEU A 320 -1.53 -23.80 6.64
C LEU A 320 -2.42 -24.35 7.78
N PRO A 321 -2.25 -25.62 8.20
CA PRO A 321 -3.19 -26.29 9.12
C PRO A 321 -3.25 -25.71 10.54
N GLU A 322 -2.36 -24.78 10.88
CA GLU A 322 -2.22 -24.21 12.22
C GLU A 322 -2.52 -22.70 12.29
N THR A 323 -3.03 -22.10 11.21
CA THR A 323 -3.48 -20.70 11.16
C THR A 323 -4.96 -20.53 11.58
N SER A 324 -5.64 -21.61 11.95
CA SER A 324 -7.00 -21.58 12.50
C SER A 324 -7.02 -21.85 14.01
N ASP A 325 -7.87 -21.13 14.75
CA ASP A 325 -8.17 -21.38 16.16
C ASP A 325 -9.60 -21.92 16.31
N GLY A 326 -9.73 -23.24 16.20
CA GLY A 326 -11.02 -23.93 16.22
C GLY A 326 -11.85 -23.66 14.96
N ALA A 327 -12.88 -22.83 15.07
CA ALA A 327 -13.78 -22.46 13.96
C ALA A 327 -13.48 -21.07 13.39
N LEU A 328 -12.61 -20.30 14.04
CA LEU A 328 -12.19 -18.95 13.62
C LEU A 328 -10.80 -19.02 13.00
N SER A 329 -10.45 -18.03 12.16
CA SER A 329 -9.04 -17.82 11.82
C SER A 329 -8.26 -17.34 13.06
N ALA A 330 -6.93 -17.47 13.04
CA ALA A 330 -6.08 -16.92 14.10
C ALA A 330 -6.28 -15.40 14.25
N HIS A 331 -6.45 -14.69 13.12
CA HIS A 331 -6.71 -13.25 13.10
C HIS A 331 -8.04 -12.88 13.75
N GLU A 332 -9.12 -13.62 13.44
CA GLU A 332 -10.42 -13.40 14.05
C GLU A 332 -10.41 -13.68 15.56
N SER A 333 -9.75 -14.76 15.98
CA SER A 333 -9.57 -15.07 17.41
C SER A 333 -8.81 -13.95 18.12
N TYR A 334 -7.71 -13.48 17.53
CA TYR A 334 -6.91 -12.39 18.11
C TYR A 334 -7.69 -11.07 18.18
N ALA A 335 -8.42 -10.69 17.12
CA ALA A 335 -9.27 -9.50 17.09
C ALA A 335 -10.39 -9.55 18.15
N GLN A 336 -11.01 -10.72 18.38
CA GLN A 336 -11.97 -10.90 19.47
C GLN A 336 -11.33 -10.75 20.86
N GLN A 337 -10.11 -11.27 21.03
CA GLN A 337 -9.36 -11.07 22.27
C GLN A 337 -8.96 -9.59 22.46
N MET A 338 -8.64 -8.86 21.38
CA MET A 338 -8.38 -7.42 21.44
C MET A 338 -9.61 -6.64 21.87
N LEU A 339 -10.82 -7.02 21.42
CA LEU A 339 -12.06 -6.40 21.90
C LEU A 339 -12.24 -6.57 23.41
N GLN A 340 -11.97 -7.77 23.94
CA GLN A 340 -12.02 -8.03 25.39
C GLN A 340 -10.95 -7.24 26.15
N ALA A 341 -9.70 -7.29 25.68
CA ALA A 341 -8.59 -6.54 26.24
C ALA A 341 -8.86 -5.02 26.23
N GLY A 342 -9.51 -4.52 25.18
CA GLY A 342 -9.90 -3.12 25.06
C GLY A 342 -10.81 -2.63 26.20
N ARG A 343 -11.74 -3.49 26.63
CA ARG A 343 -12.69 -3.24 27.73
C ARG A 343 -12.03 -3.32 29.11
N SER A 344 -10.90 -4.03 29.21
CA SER A 344 -10.14 -4.22 30.45
C SER A 344 -9.49 -2.92 30.94
N GLU A 345 -9.21 -2.87 32.25
CA GLU A 345 -8.49 -1.79 32.91
C GLU A 345 -7.05 -2.20 33.20
N TYR A 346 -6.11 -1.34 32.84
CA TYR A 346 -4.69 -1.55 33.05
C TYR A 346 -4.13 -0.52 34.03
N THR A 347 -3.43 -1.00 35.04
CA THR A 347 -2.69 -0.14 35.96
C THR A 347 -1.47 0.42 35.27
N ARG A 348 -1.19 1.72 35.47
CA ARG A 348 0.07 2.34 35.05
C ARG A 348 1.09 2.17 36.19
N PRO A 349 2.11 1.30 36.11
CA PRO A 349 2.97 0.96 37.24
C PRO A 349 3.67 2.15 37.93
N TRP A 350 3.85 3.27 37.22
CA TRP A 350 4.49 4.49 37.72
C TRP A 350 3.53 5.51 38.33
N LEU A 351 2.21 5.26 38.33
CA LEU A 351 1.20 6.16 38.89
C LEU A 351 0.32 5.44 39.92
N THR A 352 0.05 6.11 41.04
CA THR A 352 -0.85 5.59 42.08
C THR A 352 -2.29 5.96 41.78
N GLY A 353 -3.13 4.98 41.42
CA GLY A 353 -4.58 5.16 41.31
C GLY A 353 -5.20 5.36 39.92
N PRO A 354 -4.51 5.85 38.85
CA PRO A 354 -5.10 5.90 37.52
C PRO A 354 -4.98 4.55 36.82
N VAL A 355 -6.07 4.13 36.20
CA VAL A 355 -6.16 3.00 35.27
C VAL A 355 -6.49 3.55 33.89
N SER A 356 -5.95 2.93 32.84
CA SER A 356 -6.36 3.19 31.45
C SER A 356 -7.20 2.04 30.94
N LYS A 357 -8.15 2.32 30.05
CA LYS A 357 -8.81 1.27 29.27
C LYS A 357 -7.85 0.74 28.20
N GLY A 358 -7.93 -0.54 27.90
CA GLY A 358 -7.12 -1.16 26.85
C GLY A 358 -7.26 -0.45 25.51
N PHE A 359 -8.46 0.05 25.18
CA PHE A 359 -8.69 0.85 23.97
C PHE A 359 -7.75 2.06 23.85
N GLU A 360 -7.42 2.73 24.96
CA GLU A 360 -6.50 3.88 24.96
C GLU A 360 -5.05 3.44 24.75
N VAL A 361 -4.69 2.26 25.28
CA VAL A 361 -3.31 1.78 25.26
C VAL A 361 -2.97 1.17 23.91
N MET A 362 -3.82 0.28 23.42
CA MET A 362 -3.63 -0.41 22.14
C MET A 362 -3.72 0.54 20.95
N SER A 363 -4.68 1.48 20.94
CA SER A 363 -4.79 2.48 19.86
C SER A 363 -3.53 3.33 19.73
N GLN A 364 -2.93 3.72 20.85
CA GLN A 364 -1.65 4.44 20.86
C GLN A 364 -0.53 3.59 20.23
N MET A 365 -0.36 2.33 20.65
CA MET A 365 0.68 1.45 20.06
C MET A 365 0.48 1.25 18.55
N MET A 366 -0.74 0.91 18.14
CA MET A 366 -1.09 0.70 16.73
C MET A 366 -0.95 1.98 15.90
N GLY A 367 -1.37 3.12 16.45
CA GLY A 367 -1.23 4.41 15.77
C GLY A 367 0.22 4.85 15.63
N GLN A 368 1.10 4.55 16.60
CA GLN A 368 2.54 4.76 16.44
C GLN A 368 3.11 3.87 15.33
N ALA A 369 2.60 2.63 15.19
CA ALA A 369 2.98 1.75 14.08
C ALA A 369 2.57 2.35 12.72
N GLY A 370 1.31 2.79 12.57
CA GLY A 370 0.83 3.43 11.35
C GLY A 370 1.56 4.74 11.01
N LEU A 371 1.89 5.57 12.01
CA LEU A 371 2.70 6.77 11.80
C LEU A 371 4.14 6.46 11.36
N SER A 372 4.70 5.34 11.80
CA SER A 372 6.09 4.95 11.51
C SER A 372 6.23 4.15 10.22
N ASN A 373 5.16 3.49 9.77
CA ASN A 373 5.15 2.62 8.60
C ASN A 373 3.90 2.88 7.74
N PRO A 374 3.98 3.70 6.68
CA PRO A 374 2.85 3.95 5.77
C PRO A 374 2.51 2.74 4.88
N HIS A 375 3.34 1.69 4.88
CA HIS A 375 3.07 0.42 4.19
C HIS A 375 2.24 -0.57 5.03
N LEU A 376 1.88 -0.19 6.26
CA LEU A 376 1.09 -1.01 7.18
C LEU A 376 -0.39 -0.60 7.11
N ALA A 377 -1.28 -1.57 6.97
CA ALA A 377 -2.73 -1.35 7.05
C ALA A 377 -3.40 -2.39 7.95
N MET A 378 -4.48 -1.99 8.62
CA MET A 378 -5.25 -2.88 9.50
C MET A 378 -6.14 -3.84 8.73
N GLY A 379 -6.40 -5.01 9.33
CA GLY A 379 -7.30 -6.03 8.78
C GLY A 379 -8.78 -5.69 8.96
N ASP A 380 -9.63 -6.36 8.19
CA ASP A 380 -11.08 -6.29 8.26
C ASP A 380 -11.63 -6.78 9.61
N GLU A 381 -10.90 -7.64 10.31
CA GLU A 381 -11.33 -8.27 11.54
C GLU A 381 -11.54 -7.28 12.71
N LEU A 382 -10.85 -6.15 12.70
CA LEU A 382 -11.03 -5.09 13.72
C LEU A 382 -12.20 -4.14 13.40
N LEU A 383 -12.63 -4.09 12.15
CA LEU A 383 -13.67 -3.18 11.64
C LEU A 383 -15.05 -3.83 11.65
N LEU A 384 -15.13 -5.11 11.29
CA LEU A 384 -16.38 -5.86 11.18
C LEU A 384 -16.90 -6.35 12.54
N ALA A 385 -18.22 -6.41 12.70
CA ALA A 385 -18.87 -6.82 13.95
C ALA A 385 -18.48 -8.25 14.34
N LYS A 386 -18.02 -8.45 15.60
CA LYS A 386 -17.57 -9.74 16.11
C LYS A 386 -18.47 -10.34 17.21
N ASP A 387 -19.34 -9.53 17.82
CA ASP A 387 -20.39 -9.97 18.75
C ASP A 387 -21.65 -9.06 18.70
N ASP A 388 -22.65 -9.33 19.54
CA ASP A 388 -23.89 -8.52 19.64
C ASP A 388 -23.64 -7.05 20.05
N SER A 389 -22.45 -6.73 20.56
CA SER A 389 -22.04 -5.37 20.94
C SER A 389 -21.22 -4.65 19.87
N GLY A 390 -20.80 -5.30 18.78
CA GLY A 390 -20.15 -4.66 17.62
C GLY A 390 -18.73 -5.13 17.36
N SER A 391 -17.90 -4.26 16.75
CA SER A 391 -16.48 -4.51 16.46
C SER A 391 -15.55 -3.77 17.43
N PHE A 392 -14.24 -4.05 17.37
CA PHE A 392 -13.23 -3.31 18.11
C PHE A 392 -13.34 -1.80 17.87
N MET A 393 -13.46 -1.38 16.61
CA MET A 393 -13.61 0.04 16.26
C MET A 393 -14.91 0.68 16.76
N HIS A 394 -16.03 -0.05 16.77
CA HIS A 394 -17.28 0.47 17.35
C HIS A 394 -17.14 0.72 18.86
N ASP A 395 -16.47 -0.16 19.58
CA ASP A 395 -16.24 0.01 21.01
C ASP A 395 -15.23 1.11 21.33
N VAL A 396 -14.22 1.32 20.48
CA VAL A 396 -13.32 2.48 20.58
C VAL A 396 -14.14 3.78 20.47
N LEU A 397 -15.08 3.87 19.53
CA LEU A 397 -15.96 5.04 19.38
C LEU A 397 -16.83 5.26 20.62
N ARG A 398 -17.42 4.20 21.19
CA ARG A 398 -18.23 4.29 22.42
C ARG A 398 -17.39 4.73 23.61
N HIS A 399 -16.21 4.13 23.80
CA HIS A 399 -15.27 4.53 24.84
C HIS A 399 -14.87 6.00 24.70
N ASP A 400 -14.57 6.44 23.47
CA ASP A 400 -14.24 7.83 23.19
C ASP A 400 -15.39 8.79 23.54
N ALA A 401 -16.62 8.46 23.12
CA ALA A 401 -17.81 9.24 23.44
C ALA A 401 -18.08 9.30 24.96
N ASP A 402 -17.92 8.19 25.68
CA ASP A 402 -18.07 8.12 27.14
C ASP A 402 -17.05 9.02 27.85
N VAL A 403 -15.77 8.95 27.44
CA VAL A 403 -14.71 9.82 27.96
C VAL A 403 -15.06 11.29 27.71
N MET A 404 -15.48 11.64 26.49
CA MET A 404 -15.84 13.01 26.14
C MET A 404 -17.07 13.51 26.89
N HIS A 405 -18.05 12.65 27.13
CA HIS A 405 -19.22 12.95 27.96
C HIS A 405 -18.82 13.22 29.41
N ASP A 406 -18.01 12.35 30.02
CA ASP A 406 -17.53 12.52 31.40
C ASP A 406 -16.72 13.81 31.60
N LEU A 407 -15.86 14.14 30.63
CA LEU A 407 -15.09 15.38 30.61
C LEU A 407 -15.99 16.61 30.52
N ARG A 408 -17.04 16.57 29.69
CA ARG A 408 -18.02 17.65 29.54
C ARG A 408 -18.81 17.91 30.83
N HIS A 409 -19.10 16.86 31.60
CA HIS A 409 -19.94 16.95 32.80
C HIS A 409 -19.15 17.07 34.12
N GLY A 410 -17.82 17.22 34.04
CA GLY A 410 -16.97 17.48 35.20
C GLY A 410 -17.00 16.34 36.22
N ALA A 411 -17.15 15.10 35.75
CA ALA A 411 -17.24 13.94 36.63
C ALA A 411 -15.95 13.81 37.48
N GLU A 412 -16.10 13.77 38.80
CA GLU A 412 -15.01 13.60 39.79
C GLU A 412 -14.23 12.27 39.63
N LYS A 413 -14.69 11.37 38.75
CA LYS A 413 -14.12 10.03 38.51
C LYS A 413 -12.78 10.04 37.79
N TRP A 414 -12.43 11.08 37.04
CA TRP A 414 -11.13 11.17 36.37
C TRP A 414 -10.08 11.77 37.32
N HIS A 415 -9.40 10.88 38.05
CA HIS A 415 -8.39 11.21 39.05
C HIS A 415 -7.12 11.84 38.44
N TRP A 416 -6.88 13.11 38.79
CA TRP A 416 -5.61 13.85 38.98
C TRP A 416 -4.48 13.81 37.92
N SER A 417 -4.51 12.95 36.90
CA SER A 417 -3.46 12.91 35.86
C SER A 417 -3.86 13.56 34.53
N GLY A 418 -5.15 13.72 34.23
CA GLY A 418 -5.65 14.61 33.18
C GLY A 418 -5.20 14.33 31.74
N THR A 419 -4.50 13.22 31.45
CA THR A 419 -4.01 12.90 30.09
C THR A 419 -4.39 11.48 29.68
N ARG A 420 -5.01 11.33 28.50
CA ARG A 420 -5.26 10.01 27.87
C ARG A 420 -3.97 9.41 27.34
N ARG A 421 -2.96 10.26 27.06
CA ARG A 421 -1.60 9.83 26.78
C ARG A 421 -1.08 8.90 27.86
N ILE A 422 -0.50 7.80 27.42
CA ILE A 422 0.19 6.87 28.33
C ILE A 422 1.46 7.55 28.85
N PHE A 423 2.24 8.16 27.95
CA PHE A 423 3.50 8.79 28.29
C PHE A 423 3.71 10.11 27.55
N VAL A 424 4.27 11.08 28.28
CA VAL A 424 4.35 12.50 27.89
C VAL A 424 5.31 12.80 26.73
N THR A 425 6.00 11.80 26.21
CA THR A 425 6.96 11.94 25.13
C THR A 425 6.45 11.40 23.80
N PHE A 426 5.37 10.62 23.79
CA PHE A 426 4.79 10.03 22.56
C PHE A 426 4.20 11.08 21.63
N ASP A 427 3.73 10.74 20.44
CA ASP A 427 3.01 11.73 19.66
C ASP A 427 1.70 12.13 20.38
N GLU A 428 1.48 13.43 20.61
CA GLU A 428 0.29 13.93 21.33
C GLU A 428 -1.00 13.68 20.58
N ARG A 429 -0.93 13.52 19.25
CA ARG A 429 -2.08 13.22 18.41
C ARG A 429 -2.63 11.81 18.67
N LEU A 430 -1.78 10.89 19.14
CA LEU A 430 -2.17 9.52 19.48
C LEU A 430 -3.02 9.44 20.76
N GLU A 431 -3.17 10.53 21.53
CA GLU A 431 -4.14 10.59 22.63
C GLU A 431 -5.59 10.41 22.15
N ASP A 432 -5.85 10.76 20.88
CA ASP A 432 -7.10 10.49 20.20
C ASP A 432 -7.06 9.09 19.57
N PRO A 433 -7.82 8.11 20.09
CA PRO A 433 -7.76 6.74 19.60
C PRO A 433 -8.36 6.59 18.19
N ILE A 434 -9.25 7.48 17.77
CA ILE A 434 -9.84 7.46 16.42
C ILE A 434 -8.82 7.97 15.41
N TYR A 435 -8.12 9.07 15.72
CA TYR A 435 -6.99 9.50 14.90
C TYR A 435 -5.94 8.39 14.82
N ALA A 436 -5.53 7.84 15.96
CA ALA A 436 -4.48 6.83 16.03
C ALA A 436 -4.78 5.62 15.12
N LEU A 437 -6.00 5.08 15.18
CA LEU A 437 -6.39 3.92 14.38
C LEU A 437 -6.71 4.28 12.92
N SER A 438 -7.13 5.51 12.63
CA SER A 438 -7.35 5.96 11.24
C SER A 438 -6.07 5.99 10.40
N THR A 439 -4.89 6.05 11.04
CA THR A 439 -3.59 5.97 10.34
C THR A 439 -3.39 4.64 9.59
N LEU A 440 -4.14 3.60 9.96
CA LEU A 440 -4.04 2.24 9.42
C LEU A 440 -5.20 1.88 8.47
N MET A 441 -6.14 2.78 8.24
CA MET A 441 -7.36 2.53 7.45
C MET A 441 -7.24 2.90 5.97
N ASN A 442 -6.15 3.57 5.56
CA ASN A 442 -5.90 3.85 4.15
C ASN A 442 -5.35 2.61 3.44
N HIS A 443 -5.38 2.65 2.11
CA HIS A 443 -4.58 1.78 1.27
C HIS A 443 -3.09 1.83 1.70
N PRO A 444 -2.46 0.67 1.99
CA PRO A 444 -1.05 0.65 2.35
C PRO A 444 -0.17 1.11 1.19
N GLU A 445 0.83 1.95 1.46
CA GLU A 445 1.85 2.27 0.47
C GLU A 445 2.62 1.00 0.05
N GLY A 446 3.23 1.00 -1.14
CA GLY A 446 4.06 -0.14 -1.59
C GLY A 446 3.27 -1.28 -2.25
N PHE A 447 1.97 -1.10 -2.50
CA PHE A 447 1.20 -2.05 -3.29
C PHE A 447 1.83 -2.27 -4.68
N PRO A 448 2.14 -3.52 -5.07
CA PRO A 448 2.90 -3.79 -6.28
C PRO A 448 2.09 -3.47 -7.54
N GLY A 449 2.75 -3.00 -8.60
CA GLY A 449 2.09 -2.72 -9.88
C GLY A 449 1.55 -3.95 -10.62
N SER A 450 1.87 -5.16 -10.15
CA SER A 450 1.32 -6.44 -10.63
C SER A 450 1.09 -7.35 -9.42
N PRO A 451 0.03 -7.09 -8.63
CA PRO A 451 -0.26 -7.83 -7.40
C PRO A 451 -0.76 -9.24 -7.71
N SER A 452 -0.60 -10.15 -6.74
CA SER A 452 -1.26 -11.46 -6.79
C SER A 452 -2.77 -11.31 -6.59
N GLU A 453 -3.53 -12.34 -7.00
CA GLU A 453 -4.98 -12.38 -6.77
C GLU A 453 -5.32 -12.35 -5.27
N ALA A 454 -4.52 -13.03 -4.44
CA ALA A 454 -4.69 -13.03 -2.98
C ALA A 454 -4.48 -11.64 -2.36
N MET A 455 -3.49 -10.87 -2.84
CA MET A 455 -3.30 -9.48 -2.40
C MET A 455 -4.45 -8.57 -2.82
N LEU A 456 -4.97 -8.73 -4.03
CA LEU A 456 -6.14 -7.99 -4.51
C LEU A 456 -7.41 -8.33 -3.70
N GLU A 457 -7.61 -9.61 -3.38
CA GLU A 457 -8.71 -10.07 -2.54
C GLU A 457 -8.62 -9.45 -1.13
N LYS A 458 -7.45 -9.55 -0.47
CA LYS A 458 -7.27 -9.00 0.88
C LYS A 458 -7.46 -7.48 0.93
N GLU A 459 -6.98 -6.75 -0.07
CA GLU A 459 -7.17 -5.30 -0.14
C GLU A 459 -8.63 -4.91 -0.39
N ARG A 460 -9.35 -5.68 -1.21
CA ARG A 460 -10.79 -5.50 -1.42
C ARG A 460 -11.56 -5.75 -0.12
N ASP A 461 -11.27 -6.82 0.59
CA ASP A 461 -11.93 -7.17 1.85
C ASP A 461 -11.69 -6.08 2.92
N ARG A 462 -10.45 -5.57 3.00
CA ARG A 462 -10.10 -4.43 3.86
C ARG A 462 -10.92 -3.19 3.52
N LEU A 463 -10.91 -2.76 2.26
CA LEU A 463 -11.63 -1.55 1.83
C LEU A 463 -13.14 -1.69 2.05
N ASP A 464 -13.70 -2.88 1.80
CA ASP A 464 -15.10 -3.17 2.06
C ASP A 464 -15.42 -3.08 3.56
N ALA A 465 -14.55 -3.59 4.43
CA ALA A 465 -14.71 -3.46 5.87
C ALA A 465 -14.63 -2.00 6.36
N VAL A 466 -13.74 -1.18 5.78
CA VAL A 466 -13.68 0.27 6.07
C VAL A 466 -14.98 0.95 5.64
N ARG A 467 -15.48 0.65 4.43
CA ARG A 467 -16.75 1.18 3.92
C ARG A 467 -17.93 0.80 4.80
N GLU A 468 -18.00 -0.46 5.21
CA GLU A 468 -19.03 -0.95 6.12
C GLU A 468 -18.99 -0.24 7.46
N PHE A 469 -17.82 -0.13 8.08
CA PHE A 469 -17.65 0.57 9.34
C PHE A 469 -18.08 2.04 9.24
N LEU A 470 -17.58 2.78 8.26
CA LEU A 470 -17.88 4.21 8.10
C LEU A 470 -19.34 4.48 7.68
N GLY A 471 -19.93 3.58 6.89
CA GLY A 471 -21.32 3.63 6.45
C GLY A 471 -22.32 3.15 7.50
N SER A 472 -21.88 2.44 8.55
CA SER A 472 -22.75 1.92 9.61
C SER A 472 -23.23 2.99 10.60
N GLU A 473 -24.15 2.59 11.47
CA GLU A 473 -24.59 3.37 12.63
C GLU A 473 -23.92 2.89 13.91
N VAL A 474 -23.66 3.81 14.82
CA VAL A 474 -23.14 3.53 16.16
C VAL A 474 -24.12 3.99 17.24
N ASP A 475 -24.46 3.05 18.12
CA ASP A 475 -25.31 3.27 19.29
C ASP A 475 -24.50 3.65 20.53
N GLY A 476 -25.15 4.34 21.46
CA GLY A 476 -24.60 4.64 22.79
C GLY A 476 -23.62 5.81 22.82
N VAL A 477 -23.24 6.37 21.67
CA VAL A 477 -22.42 7.59 21.59
C VAL A 477 -23.24 8.87 21.74
N VAL A 478 -24.52 8.81 21.36
CA VAL A 478 -25.55 9.85 21.56
C VAL A 478 -26.89 9.16 21.86
N SER A 479 -27.98 9.93 22.05
CA SER A 479 -29.27 9.36 22.48
C SER A 479 -29.96 8.46 21.46
N GLU A 480 -29.71 8.70 20.18
CA GLU A 480 -30.24 7.92 19.06
C GLU A 480 -29.06 7.36 18.26
N PRO A 481 -29.22 6.23 17.54
CA PRO A 481 -28.22 5.76 16.59
C PRO A 481 -27.80 6.89 15.64
N ILE A 482 -26.51 6.97 15.33
CA ILE A 482 -25.95 7.97 14.42
C ILE A 482 -24.95 7.30 13.49
N ASN A 483 -24.90 7.74 12.23
CA ASN A 483 -23.88 7.28 11.30
C ASN A 483 -22.45 7.52 11.86
N VAL A 484 -21.57 6.53 11.71
CA VAL A 484 -20.19 6.57 12.21
C VAL A 484 -19.42 7.76 11.63
N THR A 485 -19.50 7.97 10.32
CA THR A 485 -18.83 9.10 9.66
C THR A 485 -19.33 10.44 10.19
N GLU A 486 -20.64 10.61 10.38
CA GLU A 486 -21.22 11.82 10.98
C GLU A 486 -20.71 12.06 12.41
N HIS A 487 -20.66 11.00 13.21
CA HIS A 487 -20.18 11.08 14.59
C HIS A 487 -18.71 11.48 14.66
N ILE A 488 -17.83 10.83 13.87
CA ILE A 488 -16.41 11.15 13.85
C ILE A 488 -16.18 12.59 13.41
N MET A 489 -16.87 13.04 12.34
CA MET A 489 -16.68 14.36 11.75
C MET A 489 -17.10 15.50 12.70
N GLY A 490 -18.27 15.43 13.34
CA GLY A 490 -18.77 16.56 14.16
C GLY A 490 -19.26 16.22 15.55
N GLY A 491 -19.47 14.94 15.86
CA GLY A 491 -20.03 14.48 17.13
C GLY A 491 -19.08 14.59 18.31
N ARG A 492 -17.77 14.65 18.06
CA ARG A 492 -16.70 14.54 19.05
C ARG A 492 -16.16 15.89 19.53
N THR A 493 -16.76 17.00 19.15
CA THR A 493 -16.26 18.35 19.49
C THR A 493 -16.52 18.75 20.95
N MET A 494 -15.66 19.59 21.52
CA MET A 494 -15.82 20.12 22.88
C MET A 494 -15.42 21.58 23.05
N SER A 495 -16.41 22.43 23.34
CA SER A 495 -16.27 23.89 23.42
C SER A 495 -15.88 24.47 24.79
N MET A 496 -15.65 23.61 25.78
CA MET A 496 -15.23 24.02 27.12
C MET A 496 -13.77 23.67 27.33
N SER A 497 -13.02 24.60 27.92
CA SER A 497 -11.61 24.40 28.28
C SER A 497 -11.44 23.38 29.41
N PHE A 498 -10.89 22.22 29.06
CA PHE A 498 -10.55 21.11 29.95
C PHE A 498 -9.05 20.81 29.82
N PRO A 499 -8.39 20.18 30.82
CA PRO A 499 -7.01 19.75 30.65
C PRO A 499 -6.90 18.76 29.48
N TYR A 500 -6.23 19.18 28.41
CA TYR A 500 -5.77 18.33 27.31
C TYR A 500 -4.24 18.46 27.31
N GLY A 501 -3.54 17.38 27.64
CA GLY A 501 -2.10 17.42 27.92
C GLY A 501 -1.74 18.01 29.29
N LEU A 502 -0.43 18.08 29.58
CA LEU A 502 0.23 18.49 30.82
C LEU A 502 -0.16 19.89 31.37
N GLY A 503 -1.40 20.05 31.83
CA GLY A 503 -1.87 21.24 32.53
C GLY A 503 -2.33 22.41 31.64
N SER A 504 -2.35 22.25 30.32
CA SER A 504 -2.92 23.25 29.41
C SER A 504 -4.41 22.94 29.19
N ARG A 505 -5.26 23.97 29.30
CA ARG A 505 -6.69 23.83 29.09
C ARG A 505 -7.03 24.15 27.64
N TYR A 506 -7.47 23.17 26.85
CA TYR A 506 -7.81 23.38 25.44
C TYR A 506 -9.28 23.07 25.16
N ASN A 507 -9.80 23.70 24.11
CA ASN A 507 -11.00 23.25 23.43
C ASN A 507 -10.58 22.18 22.42
N TYR A 508 -11.49 21.32 22.01
CA TYR A 508 -11.17 20.23 21.08
C TYR A 508 -12.13 20.27 19.88
N SER A 509 -11.58 20.55 18.71
CA SER A 509 -12.30 20.66 17.43
C SER A 509 -12.66 19.31 16.81
N GLY A 510 -12.31 18.19 17.44
CA GLY A 510 -12.58 16.83 16.95
C GLY A 510 -11.38 16.13 16.30
N PHE A 511 -10.33 16.86 15.92
CA PHE A 511 -9.19 16.29 15.20
C PHE A 511 -7.85 16.88 15.65
N PRO A 512 -6.89 16.04 16.07
CA PRO A 512 -5.57 16.52 16.50
C PRO A 512 -4.65 16.91 15.32
N ASP A 513 -4.94 16.43 14.11
CA ASP A 513 -4.24 16.75 12.86
C ASP A 513 -5.01 17.73 11.96
N GLY A 514 -6.07 18.34 12.49
CA GLY A 514 -6.96 19.21 11.71
C GLY A 514 -7.85 18.47 10.71
N GLY A 515 -8.00 17.15 10.83
CA GLY A 515 -8.99 16.33 10.11
C GLY A 515 -8.49 15.72 8.80
N VAL A 516 -7.20 15.86 8.49
CA VAL A 516 -6.61 15.42 7.22
C VAL A 516 -6.67 13.90 7.09
N GLN A 517 -6.17 13.17 8.09
CA GLN A 517 -6.06 11.71 8.03
C GLN A 517 -7.44 11.05 7.86
N PHE A 518 -8.42 11.45 8.68
CA PHE A 518 -9.77 10.90 8.56
C PHE A 518 -10.44 11.24 7.22
N SER A 519 -10.19 12.45 6.70
CA SER A 519 -10.73 12.84 5.39
C SER A 519 -10.11 12.05 4.24
N MET A 520 -8.85 11.63 4.35
CA MET A 520 -8.22 10.73 3.38
C MET A 520 -8.88 9.35 3.38
N VAL A 521 -9.11 8.77 4.57
CA VAL A 521 -9.82 7.48 4.72
C VAL A 521 -11.24 7.58 4.14
N ALA A 522 -11.96 8.66 4.48
CA ALA A 522 -13.31 8.88 3.97
C ALA A 522 -13.34 9.07 2.44
N ALA A 523 -12.34 9.74 1.86
CA ALA A 523 -12.25 9.96 0.42
C ALA A 523 -12.04 8.63 -0.32
N GLU A 524 -11.14 7.78 0.17
CA GLU A 524 -10.88 6.45 -0.38
C GLU A 524 -12.13 5.56 -0.27
N ALA A 525 -12.74 5.49 0.91
CA ALA A 525 -13.92 4.65 1.14
C ALA A 525 -15.14 5.11 0.34
N ALA A 526 -15.34 6.42 0.19
CA ALA A 526 -16.48 6.99 -0.52
C ALA A 526 -16.34 6.95 -2.06
N PHE A 527 -15.12 6.74 -2.57
CA PHE A 527 -14.84 6.83 -4.00
C PHE A 527 -15.66 5.79 -4.78
N PRO A 528 -16.36 6.20 -5.86
CA PRO A 528 -17.17 5.29 -6.65
C PRO A 528 -16.29 4.34 -7.46
N GLU A 529 -16.66 3.06 -7.47
CA GLU A 529 -16.05 2.07 -8.37
C GLU A 529 -16.36 2.39 -9.85
N SER A 530 -15.52 1.87 -10.75
CA SER A 530 -15.80 1.98 -12.19
C SER A 530 -17.10 1.24 -12.54
N GLU A 531 -17.89 1.84 -13.44
CA GLU A 531 -19.05 1.20 -14.06
C GLU A 531 -18.67 0.36 -15.29
N GLU A 532 -17.41 0.43 -15.73
CA GLU A 532 -16.94 -0.32 -16.89
C GLU A 532 -17.09 -1.83 -16.65
N GLY A 533 -17.80 -2.51 -17.56
CA GLY A 533 -18.08 -3.94 -17.44
C GLY A 533 -19.19 -4.30 -16.44
N TYR A 534 -19.89 -3.33 -15.82
CA TYR A 534 -20.96 -3.61 -14.86
C TYR A 534 -22.07 -4.51 -15.43
N ASP A 535 -22.47 -4.27 -16.69
CA ASP A 535 -23.50 -5.09 -17.38
C ASP A 535 -23.02 -6.52 -17.70
N GLU A 536 -21.70 -6.78 -17.60
CA GLU A 536 -21.08 -8.09 -17.84
C GLU A 536 -20.96 -8.92 -16.55
N LEU A 537 -21.10 -8.29 -15.39
CA LEU A 537 -21.05 -8.94 -14.07
C LEU A 537 -22.25 -9.88 -13.86
N SER A 538 -22.06 -10.93 -13.07
CA SER A 538 -23.17 -11.76 -12.58
C SER A 538 -24.09 -10.96 -11.65
N SER A 539 -25.34 -11.41 -11.47
CA SER A 539 -26.29 -10.72 -10.58
C SER A 539 -25.77 -10.57 -9.15
N THR A 540 -25.01 -11.55 -8.64
CA THR A 540 -24.41 -11.49 -7.31
C THR A 540 -23.28 -10.46 -7.24
N GLU A 541 -22.46 -10.35 -8.28
CA GLU A 541 -21.39 -9.34 -8.36
C GLU A 541 -21.98 -7.93 -8.51
N GLN A 542 -23.07 -7.77 -9.27
CA GLN A 542 -23.82 -6.51 -9.37
C GLN A 542 -24.41 -6.09 -8.03
N GLU A 543 -25.04 -7.02 -7.29
CA GLU A 543 -25.56 -6.74 -5.94
C GLU A 543 -24.45 -6.29 -4.97
N ALA A 544 -23.28 -6.94 -5.03
CA ALA A 544 -22.12 -6.56 -4.22
C ALA A 544 -21.59 -5.16 -4.61
N TRP A 545 -21.50 -4.87 -5.91
CA TRP A 545 -21.10 -3.54 -6.42
C TRP A 545 -22.07 -2.45 -5.97
N LEU A 546 -23.38 -2.67 -6.12
CA LEU A 546 -24.42 -1.72 -5.69
C LEU A 546 -24.40 -1.48 -4.18
N ARG A 547 -24.10 -2.51 -3.39
CA ARG A 547 -23.95 -2.38 -1.94
C ARG A 547 -22.76 -1.48 -1.58
N ARG A 548 -21.60 -1.68 -2.21
CA ARG A 548 -20.41 -0.83 -1.99
C ARG A 548 -20.66 0.60 -2.41
N ASP A 549 -21.33 0.80 -3.55
CA ASP A 549 -21.71 2.13 -4.01
C ASP A 549 -22.69 2.83 -3.05
N THR A 550 -23.67 2.09 -2.51
CA THR A 550 -24.59 2.60 -1.48
C THR A 550 -23.82 3.06 -0.23
N LEU A 551 -22.91 2.24 0.29
CA LEU A 551 -22.06 2.61 1.44
C LEU A 551 -21.27 3.89 1.15
N GLY A 552 -20.70 4.02 -0.05
CA GLY A 552 -20.02 5.24 -0.47
C GLY A 552 -20.92 6.48 -0.41
N THR A 553 -22.20 6.39 -0.81
CA THR A 553 -23.15 7.51 -0.65
C THR A 553 -23.43 7.84 0.82
N THR A 554 -23.60 6.81 1.67
CA THR A 554 -23.84 6.99 3.11
C THR A 554 -22.67 7.65 3.81
N ILE A 555 -21.44 7.32 3.42
CA ILE A 555 -20.23 7.97 3.95
C ILE A 555 -20.20 9.46 3.58
N VAL A 556 -20.46 9.82 2.30
CA VAL A 556 -20.49 11.24 1.89
C VAL A 556 -21.61 12.00 2.61
N GLU A 557 -22.80 11.41 2.75
CA GLU A 557 -23.90 12.01 3.50
C GLU A 557 -23.49 12.26 4.97
N GLY A 558 -22.96 11.24 5.64
CA GLY A 558 -22.47 11.34 7.02
C GLY A 558 -21.35 12.37 7.18
N TYR A 559 -20.41 12.42 6.24
CA TYR A 559 -19.32 13.39 6.23
C TYR A 559 -19.84 14.82 6.14
N VAL A 560 -20.73 15.11 5.19
CA VAL A 560 -21.31 16.46 5.01
C VAL A 560 -22.14 16.88 6.23
N ARG A 561 -23.00 15.99 6.74
CA ARG A 561 -23.81 16.25 7.94
C ARG A 561 -22.94 16.47 9.17
N GLY A 562 -21.91 15.66 9.34
CA GLY A 562 -21.01 15.74 10.47
C GLY A 562 -20.13 16.98 10.43
N TYR A 563 -19.61 17.38 9.26
CA TYR A 563 -18.90 18.66 9.11
C TYR A 563 -19.85 19.81 9.45
N GLN A 564 -21.07 19.84 8.89
CA GLN A 564 -22.05 20.87 9.22
C GLN A 564 -22.36 20.90 10.72
N LYS A 565 -22.50 19.75 11.36
CA LYS A 565 -22.69 19.65 12.81
C LYS A 565 -21.52 20.24 13.59
N GLY A 566 -20.28 19.95 13.21
CA GLY A 566 -19.09 20.57 13.80
C GLY A 566 -19.10 22.10 13.68
N LEU A 567 -19.42 22.60 12.48
CA LEU A 567 -19.64 24.03 12.22
C LEU A 567 -20.79 24.60 13.04
N ASP A 568 -21.85 23.85 13.36
CA ASP A 568 -22.99 24.34 14.13
C ASP A 568 -22.70 24.39 15.64
N VAL A 569 -22.04 23.37 16.19
CA VAL A 569 -21.97 23.16 17.65
C VAL A 569 -20.67 23.62 18.29
N TYR A 570 -19.55 23.63 17.57
CA TYR A 570 -18.25 23.96 18.17
C TYR A 570 -18.08 25.47 18.31
N ARG A 571 -18.30 25.98 19.52
CA ARG A 571 -18.19 27.41 19.89
C ARG A 571 -17.36 27.60 21.15
N PRO A 572 -16.03 27.51 21.06
CA PRO A 572 -15.14 27.75 22.20
C PRO A 572 -15.47 29.05 22.96
N SER A 573 -15.55 28.97 24.29
CA SER A 573 -15.93 30.12 25.10
C SER A 573 -14.98 31.31 24.91
N GLY A 574 -15.53 32.46 24.51
CA GLY A 574 -14.76 33.69 24.31
C GLY A 574 -14.03 33.78 22.96
N ILE A 575 -14.22 32.80 22.08
CA ILE A 575 -13.72 32.80 20.71
C ILE A 575 -14.94 32.96 19.79
N GLY A 576 -15.02 34.10 19.11
CA GLY A 576 -15.99 34.32 18.02
C GLY A 576 -15.39 33.89 16.67
N ASP A 577 -15.95 34.39 15.59
CA ASP A 577 -15.41 34.13 14.25
C ASP A 577 -13.97 34.68 14.11
N ILE A 578 -13.09 33.91 13.48
CA ILE A 578 -11.67 34.23 13.30
C ILE A 578 -11.47 34.54 11.81
N ASP A 579 -11.18 35.80 11.48
CA ASP A 579 -11.06 36.27 10.09
C ASP A 579 -12.28 35.91 9.21
N GLY A 580 -13.47 35.92 9.82
CA GLY A 580 -14.74 35.58 9.16
C GLY A 580 -15.03 34.07 9.08
N GLN A 581 -14.18 33.23 9.66
CA GLN A 581 -14.32 31.77 9.71
C GLN A 581 -14.92 31.33 11.05
N LEU A 582 -15.74 30.29 11.01
CA LEU A 582 -16.20 29.63 12.24
C LEU A 582 -15.02 28.93 12.93
N PRO A 583 -14.95 28.90 14.28
CA PRO A 583 -13.83 28.30 15.00
C PRO A 583 -13.51 26.86 14.58
N TYR A 584 -14.53 26.07 14.25
CA TYR A 584 -14.35 24.69 13.79
C TYR A 584 -13.58 24.62 12.48
N GLY A 585 -13.99 25.38 11.47
CA GLY A 585 -13.30 25.42 10.17
C GLY A 585 -11.91 26.03 10.26
N TYR A 586 -11.73 27.04 11.11
CA TYR A 586 -10.40 27.64 11.36
C TYR A 586 -9.43 26.64 12.01
N GLU A 587 -9.85 25.93 13.05
CA GLU A 587 -9.00 24.95 13.74
C GLU A 587 -8.74 23.68 12.90
N ASN A 588 -9.67 23.34 12.01
CA ASN A 588 -9.55 22.20 11.09
C ASN A 588 -9.29 22.64 9.63
N GLN A 589 -8.61 23.77 9.41
CA GLN A 589 -8.41 24.32 8.05
C GLN A 589 -7.65 23.39 7.10
N ALA A 590 -6.81 22.50 7.64
CA ALA A 590 -5.98 21.58 6.86
C ALA A 590 -6.80 20.53 6.09
N MET A 591 -7.99 20.14 6.57
CA MET A 591 -8.82 19.14 5.89
C MET A 591 -9.58 19.67 4.68
N ARG A 592 -9.72 20.99 4.52
CA ARG A 592 -10.62 21.58 3.50
C ARG A 592 -10.31 21.08 2.08
N SER A 593 -9.03 21.03 1.70
CA SER A 593 -8.61 20.57 0.37
C SER A 593 -8.91 19.09 0.13
N VAL A 594 -8.93 18.27 1.18
CA VAL A 594 -9.24 16.83 1.14
C VAL A 594 -10.74 16.58 1.22
N ALA A 595 -11.50 17.44 1.90
CA ALA A 595 -12.96 17.37 1.94
C ALA A 595 -13.60 17.44 0.55
N ALA A 596 -12.97 18.16 -0.39
CA ALA A 596 -13.38 18.17 -1.79
C ALA A 596 -13.20 16.81 -2.49
N ASP A 597 -12.23 16.00 -2.08
CA ASP A 597 -12.00 14.66 -2.63
C ASP A 597 -13.04 13.65 -2.09
N VAL A 598 -13.60 13.89 -0.90
CA VAL A 598 -14.74 13.12 -0.36
C VAL A 598 -16.04 13.48 -1.09
N ILE A 599 -16.31 14.77 -1.25
CA ILE A 599 -17.60 15.31 -1.73
C ILE A 599 -17.70 15.26 -3.27
N GLY A 600 -16.62 15.60 -3.95
CA GLY A 600 -16.55 15.83 -5.40
C GLY A 600 -17.07 14.67 -6.26
N PRO A 601 -16.62 13.42 -6.05
CA PRO A 601 -17.03 12.27 -6.87
C PRO A 601 -18.55 12.01 -6.88
N ARG A 602 -19.28 12.47 -5.86
CA ARG A 602 -20.73 12.27 -5.70
C ARG A 602 -21.53 13.57 -5.80
N SER A 603 -20.95 14.61 -6.40
CA SER A 603 -21.51 15.96 -6.50
C SER A 603 -22.85 16.05 -7.25
N LYS A 604 -23.20 15.12 -8.15
CA LYS A 604 -24.51 15.08 -8.83
C LYS A 604 -25.67 15.02 -7.83
N GLY A 605 -25.61 14.09 -6.87
CA GLY A 605 -26.66 13.93 -5.84
C GLY A 605 -26.79 15.15 -4.95
N ILE A 606 -25.67 15.76 -4.57
CA ILE A 606 -25.63 17.01 -3.79
C ILE A 606 -26.25 18.16 -4.60
N SER A 607 -25.90 18.29 -5.88
CA SER A 607 -26.46 19.31 -6.78
C SER A 607 -27.97 19.17 -6.91
N LEU A 608 -28.45 17.96 -7.17
CA LEU A 608 -29.86 17.69 -7.29
C LEU A 608 -30.60 17.96 -5.96
N SER A 609 -29.98 17.68 -4.80
CA SER A 609 -30.55 17.97 -3.47
C SER A 609 -30.66 19.48 -3.24
N LEU A 610 -29.62 20.24 -3.58
CA LEU A 610 -29.61 21.71 -3.56
C LEU A 610 -30.68 22.31 -4.50
N GLY A 611 -31.00 21.63 -5.60
CA GLY A 611 -32.05 22.02 -6.54
C GLY A 611 -33.48 21.81 -6.02
N GLY A 612 -33.67 21.16 -4.86
CA GLY A 612 -34.98 20.97 -4.25
C GLY A 612 -35.91 20.05 -5.05
N ILE A 613 -35.36 19.02 -5.71
CA ILE A 613 -36.16 18.11 -6.54
C ILE A 613 -37.05 17.23 -5.63
N ASP A 614 -38.37 17.47 -5.70
CA ASP A 614 -39.43 16.87 -4.85
C ASP A 614 -39.52 15.33 -4.83
N ARG A 615 -38.73 14.62 -5.65
CA ARG A 615 -38.79 13.15 -5.82
C ARG A 615 -37.61 12.40 -5.26
N MET A 616 -36.72 13.06 -4.53
CA MET A 616 -35.60 12.38 -3.91
C MET A 616 -36.02 11.51 -2.72
N SER A 617 -35.38 10.36 -2.60
CA SER A 617 -35.52 9.47 -1.44
C SER A 617 -34.19 8.75 -1.21
N PRO A 618 -33.85 8.40 0.04
CA PRO A 618 -32.65 7.62 0.35
C PRO A 618 -32.58 6.34 -0.52
N GLY A 619 -31.39 6.05 -1.06
CA GLY A 619 -31.18 4.92 -1.98
C GLY A 619 -31.65 5.17 -3.42
N MET A 620 -31.94 6.41 -3.80
CA MET A 620 -32.24 6.75 -5.20
C MET A 620 -31.03 6.49 -6.10
N GLN A 621 -31.23 5.75 -7.18
CA GLN A 621 -30.24 5.58 -8.24
C GLN A 621 -30.36 6.71 -9.26
N ASP A 622 -29.24 7.02 -9.91
CA ASP A 622 -29.19 7.83 -11.10
C ASP A 622 -30.05 7.16 -12.18
N GLY A 623 -30.91 7.93 -12.85
CA GLY A 623 -31.78 7.39 -13.90
C GLY A 623 -31.00 6.96 -15.15
N GLU A 624 -29.75 7.42 -15.27
CA GLU A 624 -28.90 7.28 -16.45
C GLU A 624 -27.74 6.29 -16.23
N LYS A 625 -27.39 6.03 -14.96
CA LYS A 625 -26.22 5.24 -14.52
C LYS A 625 -26.60 4.30 -13.38
N ALA A 626 -25.81 3.25 -13.16
CA ALA A 626 -26.09 2.28 -12.07
C ALA A 626 -25.81 2.83 -10.65
N ARG A 627 -25.32 4.07 -10.52
CA ARG A 627 -24.90 4.70 -9.25
C ARG A 627 -26.05 5.19 -8.39
N HIS A 628 -25.87 5.13 -7.08
CA HIS A 628 -26.70 5.80 -6.09
C HIS A 628 -26.31 7.27 -5.92
N LEU A 629 -27.32 8.10 -5.66
CA LEU A 629 -27.18 9.52 -5.43
C LEU A 629 -27.19 9.81 -3.92
N VAL A 630 -26.31 10.73 -3.50
CA VAL A 630 -26.40 11.34 -2.17
C VAL A 630 -27.67 12.18 -2.10
N VAL A 631 -28.50 11.95 -1.09
CA VAL A 631 -29.77 12.67 -0.89
C VAL A 631 -29.73 13.40 0.44
N LEU A 632 -29.81 14.73 0.38
CA LEU A 632 -29.83 15.58 1.57
C LEU A 632 -31.23 16.15 1.80
N ASP A 633 -31.65 16.25 3.05
CA ASP A 633 -32.90 16.92 3.40
C ASP A 633 -32.79 18.44 3.26
N LYS A 634 -33.96 19.10 3.22
CA LYS A 634 -34.06 20.55 3.00
C LYS A 634 -33.32 21.37 4.06
N ASP A 635 -33.39 21.00 5.35
CA ASP A 635 -32.70 21.73 6.41
C ASP A 635 -31.18 21.68 6.23
N THR A 636 -30.68 20.52 5.83
CA THR A 636 -29.26 20.31 5.53
C THR A 636 -28.85 21.14 4.32
N THR A 637 -29.61 21.12 3.22
CA THR A 637 -29.28 21.90 2.01
C THR A 637 -29.33 23.41 2.26
N ASP A 638 -30.30 23.89 3.05
CA ASP A 638 -30.42 25.31 3.40
C ASP A 638 -29.21 25.76 4.25
N LYS A 639 -28.73 24.91 5.16
CA LYS A 639 -27.52 25.19 5.96
C LYS A 639 -26.25 25.21 5.12
N LEU A 640 -26.09 24.29 4.17
CA LEU A 640 -24.89 24.22 3.32
C LEU A 640 -24.64 25.51 2.52
N ARG A 641 -25.71 26.22 2.13
CA ARG A 641 -25.65 27.51 1.41
C ARG A 641 -25.45 28.72 2.33
N GLY A 642 -25.80 28.60 3.60
CA GLY A 642 -25.74 29.69 4.56
C GLY A 642 -24.30 30.11 4.90
N THR A 643 -24.12 31.29 5.49
CA THR A 643 -22.80 31.83 5.87
C THR A 643 -21.97 30.93 6.82
N GLY A 644 -22.62 30.00 7.52
CA GLY A 644 -21.97 28.98 8.36
C GLY A 644 -21.98 27.57 7.74
N GLY A 645 -22.23 27.46 6.44
CA GLY A 645 -22.35 26.20 5.72
C GLY A 645 -21.02 25.57 5.32
N VAL A 646 -20.99 24.24 5.17
CA VAL A 646 -19.78 23.51 4.74
C VAL A 646 -19.22 24.06 3.42
N LEU A 647 -20.06 24.27 2.39
CA LEU A 647 -19.61 24.76 1.09
C LEU A 647 -19.00 26.17 1.16
N VAL A 648 -19.42 26.95 2.16
CA VAL A 648 -18.89 28.28 2.43
C VAL A 648 -17.58 28.20 3.19
N ASP A 649 -17.46 27.31 4.17
CA ASP A 649 -16.21 27.09 4.90
C ASP A 649 -15.08 26.59 3.97
N LEU A 650 -15.40 25.72 3.02
CA LEU A 650 -14.45 25.24 2.00
C LEU A 650 -13.90 26.36 1.11
N ALA A 651 -14.61 27.48 0.96
CA ALA A 651 -14.11 28.63 0.20
C ALA A 651 -12.92 29.33 0.87
N PHE A 652 -12.70 29.13 2.18
CA PHE A 652 -11.54 29.65 2.90
C PHE A 652 -10.25 28.84 2.66
N ASP A 653 -10.30 27.72 1.91
CA ASP A 653 -9.09 26.98 1.55
C ASP A 653 -8.15 27.84 0.68
N GLY A 654 -6.89 27.96 1.09
CA GLY A 654 -5.91 28.85 0.45
C GLY A 654 -6.07 30.36 0.76
N ALA A 655 -6.96 30.75 1.68
CA ALA A 655 -7.11 32.15 2.08
C ALA A 655 -6.00 32.65 3.02
N THR A 656 -5.34 31.74 3.74
CA THR A 656 -4.16 31.99 4.58
C THR A 656 -2.87 31.65 3.81
N PRO A 657 -1.90 32.58 3.67
CA PRO A 657 -0.61 32.25 3.06
C PRO A 657 0.15 31.23 3.91
N GLU A 658 0.59 30.12 3.33
CA GLU A 658 1.51 29.19 4.01
C GLU A 658 2.87 29.88 4.22
N GLU A 659 3.28 30.09 5.49
CA GLU A 659 4.62 30.55 5.83
C GLU A 659 5.66 29.53 5.32
N GLY A 660 6.44 29.91 4.30
CA GLY A 660 7.51 29.07 3.73
C GLY A 660 7.36 28.75 2.24
N SER A 661 6.26 29.13 1.58
CA SER A 661 6.07 28.96 0.13
C SER A 661 6.85 29.99 -0.71
N GLU A 662 8.17 30.06 -0.55
CA GLU A 662 9.05 30.69 -1.55
C GLU A 662 9.15 29.78 -2.78
N GLY A 663 8.11 29.78 -3.63
CA GLY A 663 8.08 28.84 -4.76
C GLY A 663 6.86 28.83 -5.68
N GLY A 664 6.17 29.96 -5.88
CA GLY A 664 5.43 30.28 -7.12
C GLY A 664 4.34 29.36 -7.72
N SER A 665 4.03 28.17 -7.16
CA SER A 665 2.98 27.28 -7.68
C SER A 665 1.71 27.36 -6.81
N ARG A 666 0.54 27.47 -7.45
CA ARG A 666 -0.76 27.69 -6.80
C ARG A 666 -1.37 26.35 -6.39
N ARG A 667 -1.39 26.03 -5.08
CA ARG A 667 -2.14 24.89 -4.54
C ARG A 667 -3.62 24.95 -4.96
N MET A 668 -4.19 23.82 -5.36
CA MET A 668 -5.60 23.74 -5.71
C MET A 668 -6.46 23.89 -4.46
N THR A 669 -7.42 24.82 -4.47
CA THR A 669 -8.36 24.97 -3.35
C THR A 669 -9.47 23.93 -3.44
N ALA A 670 -10.12 23.65 -2.31
CA ALA A 670 -11.29 22.78 -2.22
C ALA A 670 -12.39 23.18 -3.22
N THR A 671 -12.64 24.49 -3.38
CA THR A 671 -13.63 24.98 -4.36
C THR A 671 -13.18 24.73 -5.79
N ASP A 672 -11.89 24.90 -6.09
CA ASP A 672 -11.36 24.62 -7.44
C ASP A 672 -11.53 23.12 -7.78
N LYS A 673 -11.24 22.21 -6.84
CA LYS A 673 -11.48 20.76 -6.99
C LYS A 673 -12.96 20.45 -7.23
N LEU A 674 -13.86 21.01 -6.43
CA LEU A 674 -15.31 20.77 -6.57
C LEU A 674 -15.86 21.27 -7.92
N LEU A 675 -15.37 22.42 -8.41
CA LEU A 675 -15.75 22.94 -9.73
C LEU A 675 -15.26 22.02 -10.86
N LEU A 676 -14.07 21.43 -10.73
CA LEU A 676 -13.59 20.42 -11.67
C LEU A 676 -14.47 19.17 -11.67
N TRP A 677 -14.77 18.63 -10.49
CA TRP A 677 -15.64 17.46 -10.33
C TRP A 677 -17.02 17.71 -10.97
N ALA A 678 -17.62 18.87 -10.69
CA ALA A 678 -18.91 19.23 -11.27
C ALA A 678 -18.84 19.41 -12.80
N SER A 679 -17.78 20.02 -13.32
CA SER A 679 -17.59 20.20 -14.76
C SER A 679 -17.41 18.86 -15.49
N ASN A 680 -16.66 17.93 -14.89
CA ASN A 680 -16.45 16.59 -15.46
C ASN A 680 -17.72 15.77 -15.43
N GLY A 681 -18.40 15.69 -14.28
CA GLY A 681 -19.67 14.97 -14.17
C GLY A 681 -20.73 15.52 -15.13
N TYR A 682 -20.80 16.85 -15.28
CA TYR A 682 -21.67 17.48 -16.28
C TYR A 682 -21.29 17.09 -17.71
N ALA A 683 -20.00 17.09 -18.06
CA ALA A 683 -19.55 16.67 -19.39
C ALA A 683 -19.89 15.21 -19.69
N ASP A 684 -19.70 14.31 -18.71
CA ASP A 684 -19.95 12.87 -18.87
C ASP A 684 -21.44 12.57 -19.05
N ASP A 685 -22.31 13.24 -18.27
CA ASP A 685 -23.77 13.09 -18.43
C ASP A 685 -24.25 13.68 -19.78
N LEU A 686 -23.65 14.77 -20.25
CA LEU A 686 -23.93 15.31 -21.59
C LEU A 686 -23.52 14.34 -22.69
N ARG A 687 -22.32 13.75 -22.62
CA ARG A 687 -21.85 12.76 -23.59
C ARG A 687 -22.78 11.57 -23.64
N TRP A 688 -23.11 11.00 -22.49
CA TRP A 688 -24.06 9.90 -22.38
C TRP A 688 -25.42 10.25 -23.00
N THR A 689 -25.92 11.45 -22.72
CA THR A 689 -27.22 11.94 -23.24
C THR A 689 -27.21 12.13 -24.76
N ILE A 690 -26.08 12.58 -25.32
CA ILE A 690 -25.93 12.82 -26.76
C ILE A 690 -25.68 11.51 -27.53
N ASP A 691 -24.94 10.55 -26.94
CA ASP A 691 -24.59 9.26 -27.54
C ASP A 691 -25.77 8.26 -27.57
N GLN A 692 -26.79 8.44 -26.72
CA GLN A 692 -28.04 7.67 -26.75
C GLN A 692 -28.85 7.97 -28.05
N ASP A 693 -28.48 7.29 -29.13
CA ASP A 693 -28.86 7.42 -30.55
C ASP A 693 -30.37 7.22 -30.90
N ALA A 694 -31.30 7.65 -30.04
CA ALA A 694 -32.71 7.24 -30.08
C ALA A 694 -33.74 8.31 -30.51
N ARG A 695 -33.33 9.53 -30.94
CA ARG A 695 -34.29 10.55 -31.41
C ARG A 695 -33.86 11.17 -32.75
N PRO A 696 -34.38 10.70 -33.91
CA PRO A 696 -33.93 11.16 -35.22
C PRO A 696 -34.26 12.63 -35.56
N ALA A 697 -34.91 13.39 -34.68
CA ALA A 697 -35.30 14.78 -34.91
C ALA A 697 -34.53 15.81 -34.05
N ASN A 698 -34.04 15.43 -32.87
CA ASN A 698 -33.34 16.33 -31.96
C ASN A 698 -32.36 15.55 -31.06
N PRO A 699 -31.04 15.60 -31.35
CA PRO A 699 -30.01 14.86 -30.61
C PRO A 699 -29.72 15.42 -29.22
N THR A 700 -30.29 16.57 -28.84
CA THR A 700 -29.97 17.29 -27.59
C THR A 700 -31.17 17.44 -26.67
N ALA A 701 -32.26 16.70 -26.91
CA ALA A 701 -33.51 16.82 -26.16
C ALA A 701 -33.40 16.56 -24.64
N GLY A 702 -32.33 15.90 -24.16
CA GLY A 702 -32.04 15.70 -22.74
C GLY A 702 -31.10 16.74 -22.14
N VAL A 703 -30.42 17.55 -22.96
CA VAL A 703 -29.41 18.53 -22.51
C VAL A 703 -29.96 19.50 -21.45
N PRO A 704 -31.16 20.10 -21.59
CA PRO A 704 -31.67 21.01 -20.56
C PRO A 704 -31.90 20.36 -19.19
N GLU A 705 -32.23 19.06 -19.15
CA GLU A 705 -32.41 18.31 -17.90
C GLU A 705 -31.08 18.01 -17.22
N VAL A 706 -30.07 17.59 -18.00
CA VAL A 706 -28.70 17.42 -17.51
C VAL A 706 -28.15 18.76 -17.00
N THR A 707 -28.33 19.85 -17.75
CA THR A 707 -27.94 21.20 -17.30
C THR A 707 -28.60 21.55 -15.97
N ARG A 708 -29.92 21.36 -15.84
CA ARG A 708 -30.67 21.64 -14.61
C ARG A 708 -30.18 20.83 -13.41
N SER A 709 -29.70 19.61 -13.64
CA SER A 709 -29.19 18.71 -12.61
C SER A 709 -27.89 19.20 -11.97
N TRP A 710 -27.04 19.86 -12.76
CA TRP A 710 -25.70 20.31 -12.35
C TRP A 710 -25.61 21.80 -11.99
N THR A 711 -26.55 22.64 -12.45
CA THR A 711 -26.55 24.08 -12.16
C THR A 711 -26.52 24.41 -10.66
N PRO A 712 -27.31 23.78 -9.77
CA PRO A 712 -27.37 24.18 -8.37
C PRO A 712 -26.02 24.13 -7.62
N VAL A 713 -25.21 23.09 -7.85
CA VAL A 713 -23.89 23.00 -7.18
C VAL A 713 -22.90 24.00 -7.76
N VAL A 714 -22.84 24.16 -9.09
CA VAL A 714 -21.92 25.11 -9.75
C VAL A 714 -22.25 26.53 -9.33
N GLU A 715 -23.54 26.87 -9.27
CA GLU A 715 -24.01 28.18 -8.81
C GLU A 715 -23.65 28.43 -7.35
N THR A 716 -23.95 27.48 -6.46
CA THR A 716 -23.61 27.59 -5.03
C THR A 716 -22.11 27.79 -4.81
N LEU A 717 -21.26 27.17 -5.63
CA LEU A 717 -19.81 27.34 -5.57
C LEU A 717 -19.32 28.69 -6.13
N PHE A 718 -20.14 29.46 -6.86
CA PHE A 718 -19.77 30.80 -7.34
C PHE A 718 -20.47 31.95 -6.60
N GLU A 719 -21.64 31.70 -6.02
CA GLU A 719 -22.48 32.71 -5.37
C GLU A 719 -22.04 33.01 -3.94
N THR A 720 -21.83 34.30 -3.64
CA THR A 720 -21.55 34.71 -2.26
C THR A 720 -22.83 34.62 -1.42
N PRO A 721 -22.83 33.93 -0.27
CA PRO A 721 -23.99 33.84 0.60
C PRO A 721 -24.51 35.21 1.04
N GLU A 722 -25.83 35.34 1.18
CA GLU A 722 -26.44 36.56 1.72
C GLU A 722 -26.02 36.78 3.19
N GLY A 723 -25.66 38.00 3.54
CA GLY A 723 -25.13 38.32 4.88
C GLY A 723 -23.65 37.94 5.09
N ALA A 724 -22.94 37.53 4.04
CA ALA A 724 -21.50 37.27 4.09
C ALA A 724 -20.69 38.46 4.60
N SER A 725 -19.67 38.17 5.41
CA SER A 725 -18.68 39.15 5.88
C SER A 725 -17.88 39.77 4.72
N GLU A 726 -17.24 40.91 4.95
CA GLU A 726 -16.40 41.56 3.93
C GLU A 726 -15.27 40.62 3.44
N GLN A 727 -14.69 39.84 4.36
CA GLN A 727 -13.65 38.85 4.07
C GLN A 727 -14.17 37.76 3.13
N LEU A 728 -15.35 37.21 3.43
CA LEU A 728 -15.97 36.16 2.62
C LEU A 728 -16.36 36.68 1.22
N GLN A 729 -16.84 37.92 1.13
CA GLN A 729 -17.10 38.59 -0.15
C GLN A 729 -15.83 38.74 -0.99
N GLU A 730 -14.69 39.10 -0.37
CA GLU A 730 -13.41 39.23 -1.07
C GLU A 730 -12.89 37.88 -1.61
N ILE A 731 -13.04 36.80 -0.82
CA ILE A 731 -12.66 35.43 -1.23
C ILE A 731 -13.45 35.00 -2.47
N PHE A 732 -14.78 35.11 -2.42
CA PHE A 732 -15.65 34.75 -3.55
C PHE A 732 -15.35 35.61 -4.77
N LYS A 733 -15.09 36.91 -4.58
CA LYS A 733 -14.69 37.81 -5.68
C LYS A 733 -13.39 37.36 -6.34
N LYS A 734 -12.32 37.11 -5.58
CA LYS A 734 -11.01 36.68 -6.12
C LYS A 734 -11.11 35.36 -6.88
N ARG A 735 -11.86 34.40 -6.34
CA ARG A 735 -12.14 33.13 -7.01
C ARG A 735 -12.90 33.35 -8.31
N ASN A 736 -13.98 34.14 -8.29
CA ASN A 736 -14.79 34.41 -9.47
C ASN A 736 -13.97 35.14 -10.55
N GLU A 737 -13.07 36.06 -10.17
CA GLU A 737 -12.10 36.71 -11.06
C GLU A 737 -11.11 35.71 -11.67
N THR A 738 -10.65 34.72 -10.89
CA THR A 738 -9.79 33.63 -11.38
C THR A 738 -10.50 32.75 -12.42
N TRP A 739 -11.73 32.34 -12.14
CA TRP A 739 -12.46 31.40 -13.00
C TRP A 739 -13.12 32.06 -14.21
N LYS A 740 -13.33 33.38 -14.20
CA LYS A 740 -13.94 34.13 -15.31
C LYS A 740 -13.32 33.89 -16.69
N PRO A 741 -11.98 33.94 -16.86
CA PRO A 741 -11.35 33.63 -18.15
C PRO A 741 -11.41 32.14 -18.51
N ILE A 742 -11.35 31.24 -17.52
CA ILE A 742 -11.37 29.77 -17.73
C ILE A 742 -12.76 29.30 -18.16
N ALA A 743 -13.80 29.86 -17.56
CA ALA A 743 -15.20 29.52 -17.79
C ALA A 743 -15.56 29.55 -19.29
N GLY A 744 -15.03 30.53 -20.04
CA GLY A 744 -15.24 30.62 -21.49
C GLY A 744 -14.52 29.53 -22.31
N ALA A 745 -13.48 28.88 -21.78
CA ALA A 745 -12.67 27.85 -22.45
C ALA A 745 -12.86 26.44 -21.85
N ALA A 746 -13.86 26.28 -20.97
CA ALA A 746 -13.93 25.21 -19.98
C ALA A 746 -13.92 23.77 -20.50
N GLY A 747 -14.34 23.46 -21.73
CA GLY A 747 -14.39 22.05 -22.09
C GLY A 747 -13.03 21.40 -22.43
N THR A 748 -11.92 22.15 -22.53
CA THR A 748 -10.57 21.55 -22.48
C THR A 748 -10.21 20.97 -21.10
N VAL A 749 -10.92 21.39 -20.05
CA VAL A 749 -10.76 20.96 -18.65
C VAL A 749 -11.23 19.50 -18.48
N GLY A 750 -12.32 19.12 -19.15
CA GLY A 750 -12.99 17.82 -18.95
C GLY A 750 -12.21 16.61 -19.45
N ALA A 751 -11.53 16.72 -20.60
CA ALA A 751 -10.77 15.61 -21.20
C ALA A 751 -9.47 15.29 -20.44
N GLY A 752 -8.82 16.29 -19.84
CA GLY A 752 -7.59 16.10 -19.06
C GLY A 752 -7.84 15.40 -17.72
N ALA A 753 -8.95 15.71 -17.06
CA ALA A 753 -9.29 15.14 -15.76
C ALA A 753 -9.92 13.74 -15.82
N ALA A 754 -10.56 13.34 -16.93
CA ALA A 754 -11.08 11.99 -17.10
C ALA A 754 -9.98 10.90 -17.00
N THR A 755 -8.78 11.18 -17.51
CA THR A 755 -7.61 10.27 -17.45
C THR A 755 -7.11 10.02 -16.02
N LEU A 756 -7.49 10.87 -15.04
CA LEU A 756 -7.08 10.75 -13.64
C LEU A 756 -7.97 9.81 -12.83
N MET A 757 -9.14 9.43 -13.36
CA MET A 757 -10.21 8.78 -12.60
C MET A 757 -10.39 7.28 -12.90
N THR A 758 -9.58 6.69 -13.80
CA THR A 758 -9.82 5.35 -14.38
C THR A 758 -8.79 4.28 -13.96
N GLY A 759 -8.24 4.37 -12.76
CA GLY A 759 -7.26 3.39 -12.25
C GLY A 759 -7.87 2.00 -11.95
N PRO A 760 -7.16 0.88 -12.21
CA PRO A 760 -7.73 -0.48 -12.12
C PRO A 760 -8.13 -0.98 -10.72
N THR A 761 -7.73 -0.30 -9.64
CA THR A 761 -7.96 -0.76 -8.25
C THR A 761 -8.72 0.24 -7.37
N GLY A 762 -9.29 1.31 -7.93
CA GLY A 762 -10.15 2.24 -7.17
C GLY A 762 -9.48 3.00 -6.00
N GLY A 763 -8.18 2.82 -5.76
CA GLY A 763 -7.42 3.55 -4.76
C GLY A 763 -6.95 4.90 -5.31
N PHE A 764 -7.69 5.97 -5.00
CA PHE A 764 -7.21 7.32 -5.25
C PHE A 764 -6.06 7.65 -4.28
N VAL A 765 -4.82 7.51 -4.73
CA VAL A 765 -3.66 7.97 -3.94
C VAL A 765 -3.63 9.49 -4.00
N ALA A 766 -4.18 10.15 -2.97
CA ALA A 766 -4.33 11.60 -2.86
C ALA A 766 -3.02 12.39 -3.14
N THR A 767 -1.85 11.81 -2.85
CA THR A 767 -0.54 12.42 -3.13
C THR A 767 -0.15 12.42 -4.61
N SER A 768 -0.61 11.44 -5.40
CA SER A 768 -0.37 11.38 -6.86
C SER A 768 -1.28 12.36 -7.62
N ALA A 769 -2.42 12.67 -7.04
CA ALA A 769 -3.41 13.56 -7.61
C ALA A 769 -2.94 15.02 -7.59
N ASP A 770 -2.31 15.47 -6.51
CA ASP A 770 -1.87 16.86 -6.39
C ASP A 770 -0.86 17.26 -7.48
N ALA A 771 0.19 16.48 -7.74
CA ALA A 771 1.16 16.79 -8.81
C ALA A 771 0.52 16.84 -10.21
N THR A 772 -0.48 16.00 -10.44
CA THR A 772 -1.15 15.89 -11.74
C THR A 772 -2.22 16.96 -11.92
N TYR A 773 -2.98 17.28 -10.87
CA TYR A 773 -3.88 18.44 -10.81
C TYR A 773 -3.10 19.76 -10.93
N GLN A 774 -1.90 19.85 -10.35
CA GLN A 774 -1.02 21.01 -10.50
C GLN A 774 -0.56 21.18 -11.95
N SER A 775 -0.14 20.10 -12.63
CA SER A 775 0.19 20.16 -14.06
C SER A 775 -1.00 20.59 -14.92
N MET A 776 -2.22 20.16 -14.56
CA MET A 776 -3.45 20.58 -15.23
C MET A 776 -3.74 22.06 -14.95
N LEU A 777 -3.58 22.53 -13.72
CA LEU A 777 -3.76 23.93 -13.34
C LEU A 777 -2.75 24.85 -14.01
N ASP A 778 -1.46 24.50 -14.07
CA ASP A 778 -0.44 25.30 -14.77
C ASP A 778 -0.78 25.45 -16.26
N SER A 779 -1.42 24.44 -16.85
CA SER A 779 -1.94 24.50 -18.23
C SER A 779 -3.21 25.34 -18.36
N LEU A 780 -4.07 25.38 -17.34
CA LEU A 780 -5.36 26.07 -17.35
C LEU A 780 -5.27 27.54 -16.88
N LEU A 781 -4.30 27.83 -16.03
CA LEU A 781 -4.03 29.10 -15.38
C LEU A 781 -2.53 29.43 -15.45
N PRO A 782 -1.99 29.75 -16.64
CA PRO A 782 -0.60 30.19 -16.74
C PRO A 782 -0.41 31.45 -15.89
N THR A 783 0.70 31.53 -15.14
CA THR A 783 1.02 32.66 -14.25
C THR A 783 1.09 34.02 -14.94
N ASP A 784 1.05 34.06 -16.27
CA ASP A 784 1.45 35.19 -17.11
C ASP A 784 0.31 35.79 -17.96
N GLN A 785 -0.96 35.39 -17.77
CA GLN A 785 -2.05 35.94 -18.58
C GLN A 785 -2.62 37.27 -18.07
N ASP A 786 -2.44 38.32 -18.87
CA ASP A 786 -3.25 39.55 -18.81
C ASP A 786 -4.68 39.23 -19.29
N THR A 787 -5.64 39.28 -18.36
CA THR A 787 -7.06 39.02 -18.65
C THR A 787 -7.64 40.12 -19.54
N THR A 788 -8.07 39.75 -20.75
CA THR A 788 -8.72 40.69 -21.68
C THR A 788 -10.26 40.60 -21.53
N PRO A 789 -10.99 41.72 -21.38
CA PRO A 789 -12.45 41.68 -21.19
C PRO A 789 -13.20 41.56 -22.53
N GLY A 790 -13.80 40.40 -22.79
CA GLY A 790 -14.81 40.17 -23.83
C GLY A 790 -16.05 39.54 -23.20
N GLN A 791 -17.27 39.96 -23.63
CA GLN A 791 -18.57 39.72 -22.99
C GLN A 791 -18.63 38.49 -22.07
N GLN A 792 -18.58 38.72 -20.76
CA GLN A 792 -18.47 37.67 -19.76
C GLN A 792 -19.86 37.28 -19.27
N TYR A 793 -20.26 36.04 -19.56
CA TYR A 793 -21.31 35.37 -18.81
C TYR A 793 -20.99 35.41 -17.30
N ALA A 794 -22.03 35.29 -16.46
CA ALA A 794 -21.81 34.99 -15.03
C ALA A 794 -20.93 33.71 -14.93
N PRO A 795 -20.04 33.59 -13.92
CA PRO A 795 -19.09 32.46 -13.83
C PRO A 795 -19.74 31.08 -14.01
N THR A 796 -20.91 30.86 -13.42
CA THR A 796 -21.75 29.66 -13.57
C THR A 796 -22.09 29.38 -15.04
N THR A 797 -22.77 30.33 -15.69
CA THR A 797 -23.19 30.22 -17.10
C THR A 797 -21.99 30.07 -18.02
N GLY A 798 -20.89 30.78 -17.74
CA GLY A 798 -19.66 30.66 -18.50
C GLY A 798 -19.12 29.23 -18.47
N LEU A 799 -18.90 28.68 -17.27
CA LEU A 799 -18.31 27.35 -17.08
C LEU A 799 -19.17 26.28 -17.75
N MET A 800 -20.48 26.27 -17.44
CA MET A 800 -21.39 25.26 -17.99
C MET A 800 -21.58 25.40 -19.50
N MET A 801 -21.69 26.61 -20.05
CA MET A 801 -21.81 26.80 -21.51
C MET A 801 -20.50 26.44 -22.23
N GLY A 802 -19.35 26.70 -21.62
CA GLY A 802 -18.04 26.27 -22.12
C GLY A 802 -17.93 24.74 -22.21
N THR A 803 -18.30 24.04 -21.14
CA THR A 803 -18.31 22.56 -21.11
C THR A 803 -19.29 21.98 -22.14
N LEU A 804 -20.52 22.52 -22.19
CA LEU A 804 -21.54 22.11 -23.16
C LEU A 804 -21.08 22.30 -24.60
N ALA A 805 -20.44 23.44 -24.90
CA ALA A 805 -19.94 23.72 -26.24
C ALA A 805 -18.88 22.71 -26.67
N THR A 806 -17.97 22.31 -25.78
CA THR A 806 -16.97 21.30 -26.13
C THR A 806 -17.57 19.93 -26.35
N VAL A 807 -18.43 19.45 -25.46
CA VAL A 807 -19.09 18.15 -25.68
C VAL A 807 -19.88 18.17 -26.98
N ALA A 808 -20.58 19.26 -27.27
CA ALA A 808 -21.27 19.44 -28.54
C ALA A 808 -20.30 19.37 -29.74
N ALA A 809 -19.13 20.01 -29.66
CA ALA A 809 -18.13 19.97 -30.72
C ALA A 809 -17.49 18.58 -30.93
N GLU A 810 -17.39 17.79 -29.86
CA GLU A 810 -16.82 16.42 -29.86
C GLU A 810 -17.82 15.38 -30.37
N GLU A 811 -19.06 15.43 -29.90
CA GLU A 811 -20.03 14.34 -30.07
C GLU A 811 -21.06 14.59 -31.19
N LEU A 812 -21.35 15.85 -31.55
CA LEU A 812 -22.42 16.14 -32.52
C LEU A 812 -21.95 16.16 -33.98
N ASP A 813 -22.74 15.49 -34.82
CA ASP A 813 -22.64 15.60 -36.27
C ASP A 813 -23.37 16.85 -36.79
N PHE A 814 -22.65 17.98 -36.85
CA PHE A 814 -23.19 19.25 -37.36
C PHE A 814 -23.56 19.25 -38.85
N SER A 815 -23.20 18.21 -39.63
CA SER A 815 -23.67 18.11 -41.01
C SER A 815 -25.19 17.89 -41.11
N LYS A 816 -25.80 17.40 -40.02
CA LYS A 816 -27.24 17.17 -39.88
C LYS A 816 -27.98 18.37 -39.26
N ALA A 817 -27.27 19.47 -38.99
CA ALA A 817 -27.83 20.65 -38.35
C ALA A 817 -28.91 21.33 -39.22
N PRO A 818 -30.04 21.79 -38.63
CA PRO A 818 -31.09 22.53 -39.34
C PRO A 818 -30.57 23.78 -40.05
N GLN A 819 -29.57 24.43 -39.47
CA GLN A 819 -28.85 25.54 -40.06
C GLN A 819 -27.36 25.19 -40.13
N VAL A 820 -26.83 25.04 -41.36
CA VAL A 820 -25.43 24.69 -41.59
C VAL A 820 -24.49 25.75 -40.98
N PRO A 821 -23.41 25.36 -40.26
CA PRO A 821 -22.53 26.28 -39.53
C PRO A 821 -22.03 27.46 -40.36
N SER A 822 -21.53 27.21 -41.58
CA SER A 822 -20.99 28.28 -42.44
C SER A 822 -22.02 29.33 -42.83
N TYR A 823 -23.31 29.01 -42.88
CA TYR A 823 -24.36 29.97 -43.24
C TYR A 823 -24.65 30.94 -42.08
N PHE A 824 -24.70 30.43 -40.85
CA PHE A 824 -24.88 31.26 -39.65
C PHE A 824 -23.63 32.11 -39.37
N LEU A 825 -22.45 31.51 -39.51
CA LEU A 825 -21.16 32.08 -39.13
C LEU A 825 -20.58 33.05 -40.18
N ARG A 826 -21.12 33.09 -41.41
CA ARG A 826 -20.72 34.02 -42.50
C ARG A 826 -20.68 35.50 -42.12
N ARG A 827 -21.35 35.89 -41.03
CA ARG A 827 -21.39 37.27 -40.52
C ARG A 827 -20.28 37.59 -39.52
N SER A 828 -19.47 36.60 -39.15
CA SER A 828 -18.35 36.75 -38.21
C SER A 828 -17.01 36.64 -38.96
N GLU A 829 -16.11 37.59 -38.68
CA GLU A 829 -14.72 37.56 -39.16
C GLU A 829 -13.93 36.36 -38.60
N ARG A 830 -14.45 35.68 -37.58
CA ARG A 830 -13.83 34.52 -36.90
C ARG A 830 -14.37 33.16 -37.35
N SER A 831 -15.24 33.12 -38.37
CA SER A 831 -15.85 31.86 -38.85
C SER A 831 -14.85 30.78 -39.25
N SER A 832 -13.67 31.16 -39.77
CA SER A 832 -12.59 30.23 -40.13
C SER A 832 -11.88 29.58 -38.93
N GLU A 833 -12.07 30.12 -37.72
CA GLU A 833 -11.55 29.53 -36.48
C GLU A 833 -12.54 28.57 -35.83
N VAL A 834 -13.79 28.54 -36.30
CA VAL A 834 -14.86 27.68 -35.77
C VAL A 834 -15.16 26.51 -36.71
N VAL A 835 -15.13 26.74 -38.03
CA VAL A 835 -15.51 25.75 -39.05
C VAL A 835 -14.33 25.37 -39.93
N GLY A 836 -14.04 24.08 -39.99
CA GLY A 836 -13.02 23.47 -40.85
C GLY A 836 -13.55 23.04 -42.22
N PRO A 837 -12.71 22.38 -43.04
CA PRO A 837 -13.12 21.86 -44.34
C PRO A 837 -14.26 20.84 -44.22
N GLY A 838 -15.33 21.01 -45.01
CA GLY A 838 -16.45 20.07 -45.03
C GLY A 838 -17.56 20.31 -43.99
N GLU A 839 -17.67 21.54 -43.45
CA GLU A 839 -18.66 21.92 -42.42
C GLU A 839 -18.45 21.25 -41.05
N THR A 840 -17.27 20.71 -40.80
CA THR A 840 -16.87 20.18 -39.48
C THR A 840 -16.56 21.31 -38.52
N ILE A 841 -17.05 21.23 -37.29
CA ILE A 841 -16.61 22.12 -36.20
C ILE A 841 -15.17 21.76 -35.83
N LEU A 842 -14.30 22.77 -35.68
CA LEU A 842 -12.93 22.56 -35.24
C LEU A 842 -12.89 22.25 -33.73
N PRO A 843 -11.89 21.52 -33.22
CA PRO A 843 -11.75 21.30 -31.79
C PRO A 843 -11.75 22.62 -31.03
N VAL A 844 -12.49 22.67 -29.92
CA VAL A 844 -12.60 23.87 -29.07
C VAL A 844 -11.22 24.39 -28.62
N SER A 845 -10.27 23.49 -28.37
CA SER A 845 -8.88 23.82 -28.01
C SER A 845 -8.13 24.65 -29.06
N SER A 846 -8.63 24.69 -30.31
CA SER A 846 -8.07 25.48 -31.40
C SER A 846 -8.76 26.83 -31.63
N MET A 847 -9.84 27.11 -30.91
CA MET A 847 -10.62 28.35 -31.04
C MET A 847 -10.04 29.47 -30.15
N SER A 848 -9.98 30.70 -30.66
CA SER A 848 -9.78 31.88 -29.81
C SER A 848 -11.00 32.13 -28.89
N PRO A 849 -10.85 32.88 -27.78
CA PRO A 849 -11.98 33.24 -26.92
C PRO A 849 -13.15 33.90 -27.67
N GLU A 850 -12.85 34.74 -28.66
CA GLU A 850 -13.87 35.36 -29.52
C GLU A 850 -14.52 34.35 -30.48
N ALA A 851 -13.74 33.42 -31.04
CA ALA A 851 -14.28 32.35 -31.88
C ALA A 851 -15.19 31.39 -31.08
N MET A 852 -14.81 31.07 -29.85
CA MET A 852 -15.62 30.29 -28.91
C MET A 852 -16.96 30.99 -28.61
N THR A 853 -16.92 32.30 -28.32
CA THR A 853 -18.15 33.10 -28.12
C THR A 853 -19.08 33.00 -29.34
N VAL A 854 -18.51 33.09 -30.54
CA VAL A 854 -19.26 32.98 -31.80
C VAL A 854 -19.84 31.56 -31.98
N PHE A 855 -19.12 30.52 -31.57
CA PHE A 855 -19.60 29.14 -31.59
C PHE A 855 -20.74 28.91 -30.59
N GLN A 856 -20.63 29.40 -29.36
CA GLN A 856 -21.70 29.35 -28.36
C GLN A 856 -22.97 30.08 -28.84
N GLN A 857 -22.82 31.21 -29.54
CA GLN A 857 -23.94 31.91 -30.19
C GLN A 857 -24.57 31.08 -31.30
N TYR A 858 -23.78 30.32 -32.06
CA TYR A 858 -24.31 29.40 -33.05
C TYR A 858 -25.12 28.27 -32.42
N LEU A 859 -24.63 27.66 -31.34
CA LEU A 859 -25.38 26.63 -30.60
C LEU A 859 -26.74 27.16 -30.12
N THR A 860 -26.75 28.32 -29.46
CA THR A 860 -27.95 28.85 -28.80
C THR A 860 -28.92 29.55 -29.77
N SER A 861 -28.40 30.32 -30.74
CA SER A 861 -29.24 31.11 -31.64
C SER A 861 -29.40 30.52 -33.04
N GLY A 862 -28.43 29.75 -33.51
CA GLY A 862 -28.44 29.09 -34.82
C GLY A 862 -29.08 27.71 -34.82
N LEU A 863 -29.06 27.02 -33.68
CA LEU A 863 -29.61 25.67 -33.50
C LEU A 863 -30.77 25.66 -32.50
N ARG A 864 -31.75 26.55 -32.70
CA ARG A 864 -32.93 26.67 -31.83
C ARG A 864 -33.78 25.41 -31.71
N GLU A 865 -33.67 24.49 -32.67
CA GLU A 865 -34.38 23.21 -32.65
C GLU A 865 -33.66 22.14 -31.82
N TRP A 866 -32.44 22.44 -31.33
CA TRP A 866 -31.56 21.54 -30.57
C TRP A 866 -31.44 21.99 -29.10
N ASP A 867 -32.47 22.62 -28.52
CA ASP A 867 -32.65 22.91 -27.09
C ASP A 867 -31.50 23.59 -26.32
N PHE A 868 -30.42 24.04 -26.99
CA PHE A 868 -29.30 24.76 -26.38
C PHE A 868 -29.73 26.11 -25.81
N ASP A 869 -30.72 26.76 -26.42
CA ASP A 869 -31.33 28.00 -25.92
C ASP A 869 -32.07 27.74 -24.58
N GLU A 870 -32.74 26.59 -24.46
CA GLU A 870 -33.38 26.19 -23.20
C GLU A 870 -32.34 25.87 -22.12
N ALA A 871 -31.27 25.15 -22.47
CA ALA A 871 -30.15 24.92 -21.56
C ALA A 871 -29.51 26.23 -21.08
N LEU A 872 -29.31 27.20 -21.97
CA LEU A 872 -28.84 28.54 -21.61
C LEU A 872 -29.83 29.27 -20.69
N SER A 873 -31.14 29.14 -20.94
CA SER A 873 -32.19 29.69 -20.06
C SER A 873 -32.10 29.08 -18.66
N VAL A 874 -31.95 27.76 -18.54
CA VAL A 874 -31.78 27.08 -17.24
C VAL A 874 -30.58 27.63 -16.47
N MET A 875 -29.44 27.83 -17.15
CA MET A 875 -28.24 28.43 -16.54
C MET A 875 -28.47 29.88 -16.08
N GLY A 876 -29.39 30.62 -16.71
CA GLY A 876 -29.70 32.01 -16.39
C GLY A 876 -30.82 32.18 -15.36
N ASP A 877 -31.88 31.39 -15.46
CA ASP A 877 -33.08 31.44 -14.60
C ASP A 877 -32.76 30.97 -13.16
N SER A 878 -31.82 30.04 -13.00
CA SER A 878 -31.36 29.57 -11.68
C SER A 878 -30.69 30.70 -10.90
N ALA A 879 -29.82 31.47 -11.56
CA ALA A 879 -29.12 32.64 -10.99
C ALA A 879 -30.07 33.73 -10.47
N ASP A 880 -31.25 33.88 -11.08
CA ASP A 880 -32.28 34.81 -10.62
C ASP A 880 -33.18 34.19 -9.53
N SER A 881 -33.38 32.87 -9.52
CA SER A 881 -34.24 32.16 -8.56
C SER A 881 -33.60 32.00 -7.18
N THR A 882 -32.30 31.68 -7.11
CA THR A 882 -31.55 31.55 -5.85
C THR A 882 -31.41 32.90 -5.16
N HIS A 883 -31.18 33.96 -5.95
CA HIS A 883 -31.19 35.34 -5.47
C HIS A 883 -32.55 35.74 -4.85
N THR A 884 -33.64 35.16 -5.34
CA THR A 884 -35.00 35.40 -4.81
C THR A 884 -35.27 34.55 -3.56
N GLN A 885 -34.85 33.28 -3.53
CA GLN A 885 -35.02 32.38 -2.38
C GLN A 885 -34.17 32.80 -1.18
N ASN A 886 -32.92 33.26 -1.40
CA ASN A 886 -32.05 33.81 -0.36
C ASN A 886 -32.70 35.02 0.31
N LYS A 887 -33.32 35.90 -0.51
CA LYS A 887 -34.03 37.08 -0.06
C LYS A 887 -35.32 36.78 0.71
N GLU A 888 -36.09 35.77 0.31
CA GLU A 888 -37.31 35.36 1.02
C GLU A 888 -37.00 34.70 2.38
N ALA A 889 -35.95 33.88 2.47
CA ALA A 889 -35.48 33.31 3.74
C ALA A 889 -34.94 34.37 4.73
N ALA A 890 -34.46 35.51 4.21
CA ALA A 890 -34.05 36.67 5.01
C ALA A 890 -35.23 37.53 5.50
N GLU A 891 -36.37 37.52 4.81
CA GLU A 891 -37.59 38.22 5.24
C GLU A 891 -38.41 37.43 6.27
N GLU A 892 -38.16 36.12 6.41
CA GLU A 892 -38.77 35.23 7.44
C GLU A 892 -37.96 35.09 8.75
N LYS A 893 -36.76 35.67 8.85
CA LYS A 893 -35.95 35.79 10.09
C LYS A 893 -35.99 37.22 10.65
#